data_AF-A0A480LDP2-F1
#
_entry.id   AF-A0A480LDP2-F1
#
_cell.length_a   1.000
_cell.length_b   1.000
_cell.length_c   1.000
_cell.angle_alpha   90.00
_cell.angle_beta   90.00
_cell.angle_gamma   90.00
#
_symmetry.space_group_name_H-M   'P 1'
#
loop_
_entity.id
_entity.type
_entity.pdbx_description
1 polymer ?
#
loop_
_entity_poly.entity_id
_entity_poly.type
_entity_poly.pdbx_seq_one_letter_code
_entity_poly.pdbx_strand_id
1 'polypeptide(L)'
;MRPPRPHASLLELLGVLLAASLAAAEAPHLVRVDAARALGPLRPFWRSTGFCPPLPHSQAHRYDLSWDQQLNLAYVGAVPHGGIQQVRAHWLLGLVTARRSAGQGLSYNFTHLDRYLDLLRENQLLPGFELMGSPSGHFTDFEDKQQVFEWRNLVSLLARRYVGRYGLKHVSKWNFETWNEPDHHDFDNVSMTLQGFLNYYDACSEGLRAASPALRLGGPGDSFHDPPRSPLCWGLLAHCHNGTNFFTGEVGVRLDFIALHKKGAGSSIHILEQEVAVMQQIQRLFPKFTDTPIYNDEADPLVGWSLPQPWRADVTYAAMVVKVIAQHQNLLVANTSSSIRYTLLSNDNAFLSYHPHPFSQRTLTARFQVNNTRPPHVQLLRKPVLTAMGLLALLDSEQLWAEVSQAGRVLDSNHTVGVLASAHRPTGPADAWRATVLVYASDDTRAHANRSVPLILSLHGVPPGPGLVFVQLYMDNSISSPDGEWRRLGRPVFPSAQQLRRMRAAEDPAAVRPLPFPPSGRLTLSPELPLPSLLLVHVCARPEAPPGQVSRLRALPLTRGQLLLVWSDERVGSKCLWDYEIQFCPEGGVYTRVDRKPSTFNLFVFSPDTAVVSGSYRVRAVDYWARPGPFSSPVRYLEVPAG
;
A
#
# COMPACT_ATOMS: atom_id res chain seq x y z
N MET A 1 -62.68 -57.43 31.22
CA MET A 1 -62.95 -56.03 30.88
C MET A 1 -62.03 -55.15 31.71
N ARG A 2 -61.00 -54.58 31.08
CA ARG A 2 -59.99 -53.70 31.72
C ARG A 2 -60.29 -52.25 31.32
N PRO A 3 -60.14 -51.27 32.23
CA PRO A 3 -60.43 -49.87 31.94
C PRO A 3 -59.33 -49.23 31.06
N PRO A 4 -59.65 -48.15 30.33
CA PRO A 4 -58.74 -47.52 29.38
C PRO A 4 -57.66 -46.68 30.08
N ARG A 5 -56.49 -46.59 29.44
CA ARG A 5 -55.31 -45.81 29.85
C ARG A 5 -55.55 -44.30 29.64
N PRO A 6 -54.96 -43.41 30.46
CA PRO A 6 -55.08 -41.97 30.27
C PRO A 6 -54.20 -41.49 29.11
N HIS A 7 -54.74 -40.54 28.34
CA HIS A 7 -54.03 -39.83 27.28
C HIS A 7 -52.95 -38.93 27.90
N ALA A 8 -51.69 -39.15 27.51
CA ALA A 8 -50.62 -38.19 27.73
C ALA A 8 -50.93 -36.90 26.96
N SER A 9 -50.80 -35.77 27.65
CA SER A 9 -51.19 -34.45 27.20
C SER A 9 -50.33 -33.96 26.04
N LEU A 10 -50.96 -33.27 25.09
CA LEU A 10 -50.35 -32.55 23.97
C LEU A 10 -49.45 -31.36 24.40
N LEU A 11 -49.16 -31.23 25.69
CA LEU A 11 -48.42 -30.11 26.31
C LEU A 11 -46.93 -30.37 26.46
N GLU A 12 -46.46 -31.62 26.38
CA GLU A 12 -45.01 -31.92 26.43
C GLU A 12 -44.34 -31.84 25.05
N LEU A 13 -45.11 -31.92 23.95
CA LEU A 13 -44.56 -31.75 22.59
C LEU A 13 -44.43 -30.27 22.16
N LEU A 14 -45.09 -29.35 22.86
CA LEU A 14 -44.93 -27.90 22.64
C LEU A 14 -43.72 -27.31 23.39
N GLY A 15 -43.19 -28.02 24.39
CA GLY A 15 -41.97 -27.62 25.12
C GLY A 15 -40.67 -27.86 24.35
N VAL A 16 -40.68 -28.71 23.32
CA VAL A 16 -39.48 -29.06 22.54
C VAL A 16 -39.41 -28.31 21.19
N LEU A 17 -40.49 -27.66 20.75
CA LEU A 17 -40.52 -26.83 19.53
C LEU A 17 -40.42 -25.31 19.77
N LEU A 18 -40.38 -24.87 21.03
CA LEU A 18 -40.16 -23.46 21.41
C LEU A 18 -38.74 -23.17 21.94
N ALA A 19 -37.85 -24.16 21.92
CA ALA A 19 -36.41 -24.00 22.15
C ALA A 19 -35.61 -23.91 20.84
N ALA A 20 -36.26 -23.54 19.72
CA ALA A 20 -35.57 -23.10 18.52
C ALA A 20 -34.99 -21.70 18.78
N SER A 21 -33.75 -21.67 19.26
CA SER A 21 -32.80 -20.55 19.20
C SER A 21 -33.40 -19.14 19.18
N LEU A 22 -33.76 -18.61 20.35
CA LEU A 22 -33.59 -17.19 20.60
C LEU A 22 -32.07 -16.91 20.68
N ALA A 23 -31.38 -17.03 19.54
CA ALA A 23 -30.14 -16.29 19.37
C ALA A 23 -30.56 -14.83 19.41
N ALA A 24 -30.26 -14.13 20.51
CA ALA A 24 -30.48 -12.70 20.61
C ALA A 24 -29.87 -12.07 19.35
N ALA A 25 -30.70 -11.50 18.48
CA ALA A 25 -30.22 -10.84 17.28
C ALA A 25 -29.20 -9.77 17.71
N GLU A 26 -27.96 -9.89 17.22
CA GLU A 26 -26.90 -8.94 17.55
C GLU A 26 -27.40 -7.53 17.19
N ALA A 27 -27.34 -6.59 18.13
CA ALA A 27 -27.76 -5.21 17.85
C ALA A 27 -26.92 -4.66 16.68
N PRO A 28 -27.54 -3.98 15.71
CA PRO A 28 -26.83 -3.48 14.55
C PRO A 28 -25.77 -2.45 14.94
N HIS A 29 -24.64 -2.48 14.24
CA HIS A 29 -23.65 -1.41 14.30
C HIS A 29 -24.18 -0.20 13.54
N LEU A 30 -24.37 0.90 14.24
CA LEU A 30 -24.81 2.16 13.66
C LEU A 30 -23.58 3.01 13.34
N VAL A 31 -23.36 3.28 12.06
CA VAL A 31 -22.33 4.20 11.56
C VAL A 31 -23.00 5.49 11.13
N ARG A 32 -22.72 6.59 11.82
CA ARG A 32 -23.20 7.93 11.49
C ARG A 32 -22.06 8.73 10.90
N VAL A 33 -22.31 9.40 9.78
CA VAL A 33 -21.36 10.32 9.16
C VAL A 33 -22.07 11.63 8.85
N ASP A 34 -21.48 12.75 9.27
CA ASP A 34 -21.97 14.09 8.97
C ASP A 34 -21.04 14.76 7.95
N ALA A 35 -21.52 14.85 6.71
CA ALA A 35 -20.80 15.45 5.59
C ALA A 35 -20.66 16.98 5.68
N ALA A 36 -21.39 17.65 6.60
CA ALA A 36 -21.25 19.08 6.85
C ALA A 36 -20.16 19.40 7.88
N ARG A 37 -19.66 18.39 8.62
CA ARG A 37 -18.70 18.57 9.72
C ARG A 37 -17.31 18.03 9.35
N ALA A 38 -16.53 18.84 8.65
CA ALA A 38 -15.11 18.60 8.48
C ALA A 38 -14.35 18.89 9.80
N LEU A 39 -13.68 17.87 10.36
CA LEU A 39 -12.95 17.97 11.64
C LEU A 39 -11.54 18.53 11.48
N GLY A 40 -10.90 18.25 10.34
CA GLY A 40 -9.51 18.62 10.09
C GLY A 40 -8.94 17.93 8.86
N PRO A 41 -7.64 18.09 8.59
CA PRO A 41 -7.00 17.47 7.45
C PRO A 41 -6.86 15.95 7.62
N LEU A 42 -7.23 15.19 6.58
CA LEU A 42 -6.89 13.78 6.44
C LEU A 42 -5.69 13.66 5.49
N ARG A 43 -4.53 13.30 6.04
CA ARG A 43 -3.31 13.11 5.25
C ARG A 43 -3.16 11.63 4.90
N PRO A 44 -2.89 11.27 3.65
CA PRO A 44 -2.67 9.88 3.26
C PRO A 44 -1.25 9.42 3.63
N PHE A 45 -1.00 9.23 4.93
CA PHE A 45 0.30 8.86 5.51
C PHE A 45 0.70 7.40 5.22
N TRP A 46 -0.22 6.57 4.72
CA TRP A 46 -0.04 5.13 4.49
C TRP A 46 0.48 4.75 3.10
N ARG A 47 0.83 5.72 2.25
CA ARG A 47 1.12 5.48 0.81
C ARG A 47 2.54 4.99 0.55
N SER A 48 2.97 4.00 1.31
CA SER A 48 4.30 3.41 1.26
C SER A 48 4.22 1.88 1.31
N THR A 49 5.12 1.24 0.59
CA THR A 49 5.41 -0.19 0.69
C THR A 49 6.93 -0.38 0.69
N GLY A 50 7.38 -1.62 0.83
CA GLY A 50 8.81 -1.95 0.79
C GLY A 50 9.07 -3.42 0.52
N PHE A 51 10.35 -3.74 0.30
CA PHE A 51 10.83 -5.11 0.19
C PHE A 51 12.36 -5.17 0.38
N CYS A 52 12.85 -6.40 0.59
CA CYS A 52 14.27 -6.74 0.58
C CYS A 52 14.58 -7.73 -0.57
N PRO A 53 15.59 -7.48 -1.43
CA PRO A 53 16.05 -8.48 -2.39
C PRO A 53 16.67 -9.70 -1.67
N PRO A 54 16.58 -10.92 -2.24
CA PRO A 54 17.14 -12.10 -1.62
C PRO A 54 18.67 -12.13 -1.69
N LEU A 55 19.28 -13.01 -0.89
CA LEU A 55 20.71 -13.32 -0.99
C LEU A 55 21.09 -13.92 -2.38
N PRO A 56 22.34 -13.71 -2.83
CA PRO A 56 23.34 -12.83 -2.24
C PRO A 56 23.09 -11.36 -2.61
N HIS A 57 23.23 -10.43 -1.67
CA HIS A 57 22.93 -9.00 -1.87
C HIS A 57 23.78 -8.33 -2.96
N SER A 58 25.00 -8.84 -3.22
CA SER A 58 25.84 -8.40 -4.35
C SER A 58 25.22 -8.68 -5.73
N GLN A 59 24.20 -9.52 -5.80
CA GLN A 59 23.44 -9.83 -7.01
C GLN A 59 22.00 -9.31 -6.95
N ALA A 60 21.68 -8.37 -6.05
CA ALA A 60 20.35 -7.76 -5.93
C ALA A 60 19.80 -7.25 -7.28
N HIS A 61 20.67 -6.75 -8.16
CA HIS A 61 20.31 -6.32 -9.52
C HIS A 61 19.61 -7.39 -10.36
N ARG A 62 19.87 -8.69 -10.12
CA ARG A 62 19.19 -9.79 -10.81
C ARG A 62 17.73 -9.93 -10.38
N TYR A 63 17.42 -9.58 -9.14
CA TYR A 63 16.07 -9.55 -8.60
C TYR A 63 15.38 -8.22 -8.91
N ASP A 64 16.02 -7.10 -8.58
CA ASP A 64 15.45 -5.75 -8.67
C ASP A 64 15.15 -5.31 -10.11
N LEU A 65 15.94 -5.80 -11.08
CA LEU A 65 15.76 -5.51 -12.50
C LEU A 65 15.12 -6.69 -13.26
N SER A 66 14.71 -7.75 -12.56
CA SER A 66 14.02 -8.90 -13.16
C SER A 66 12.72 -8.49 -13.83
N TRP A 67 12.24 -9.31 -14.75
CA TRP A 67 10.92 -9.12 -15.34
C TRP A 67 9.81 -9.18 -14.28
N ASP A 68 9.95 -10.09 -13.30
CA ASP A 68 9.04 -10.20 -12.16
C ASP A 68 8.89 -8.87 -11.42
N GLN A 69 10.00 -8.18 -11.13
CA GLN A 69 9.96 -6.92 -10.39
C GLN A 69 9.47 -5.75 -11.24
N GLN A 70 9.73 -5.76 -12.55
CA GLN A 70 9.12 -4.79 -13.49
C GLN A 70 7.59 -4.91 -13.49
N LEU A 71 7.06 -6.14 -13.55
CA LEU A 71 5.62 -6.38 -13.40
C LEU A 71 5.13 -5.96 -12.02
N ASN A 72 5.84 -6.32 -10.96
CA ASN A 72 5.43 -6.01 -9.59
C ASN A 72 5.31 -4.50 -9.36
N LEU A 73 6.31 -3.72 -9.78
CA LEU A 73 6.27 -2.25 -9.68
C LEU A 73 5.22 -1.62 -10.59
N ALA A 74 4.88 -2.25 -11.72
CA ALA A 74 3.72 -1.82 -12.53
C ALA A 74 2.40 -2.02 -11.77
N TYR A 75 2.23 -3.12 -11.02
CA TYR A 75 1.06 -3.33 -10.16
C TYR A 75 1.03 -2.34 -8.99
N VAL A 76 2.18 -2.05 -8.36
CA VAL A 76 2.29 -1.07 -7.26
C VAL A 76 1.96 0.34 -7.76
N GLY A 77 2.53 0.77 -8.88
CA GLY A 77 2.28 2.10 -9.47
C GLY A 77 0.89 2.25 -10.09
N ALA A 78 0.18 1.15 -10.35
CA ALA A 78 -1.16 1.18 -10.93
C ALA A 78 -2.28 1.38 -9.90
N VAL A 79 -1.97 1.49 -8.60
CA VAL A 79 -2.95 1.92 -7.60
C VAL A 79 -3.42 3.34 -7.94
N PRO A 80 -4.74 3.58 -8.09
CA PRO A 80 -5.25 4.86 -8.56
C PRO A 80 -4.86 6.01 -7.64
N HIS A 81 -4.78 7.21 -8.23
CA HIS A 81 -4.56 8.47 -7.53
C HIS A 81 -3.28 8.51 -6.68
N GLY A 82 -2.27 7.73 -7.11
CA GLY A 82 -1.03 7.56 -6.38
C GLY A 82 -1.26 6.99 -4.98
N GLY A 83 -2.15 6.00 -4.84
CA GLY A 83 -2.46 5.34 -3.55
C GLY A 83 -1.28 4.60 -2.92
N ILE A 84 -0.22 4.34 -3.69
CA ILE A 84 1.13 4.03 -3.20
C ILE A 84 2.09 4.99 -3.91
N GLN A 85 3.00 5.62 -3.17
CA GLN A 85 3.95 6.60 -3.70
C GLN A 85 5.41 6.25 -3.43
N GLN A 86 5.69 5.53 -2.34
CA GLN A 86 7.03 5.14 -1.94
C GLN A 86 7.22 3.62 -2.00
N VAL A 87 8.41 3.19 -2.43
CA VAL A 87 8.93 1.83 -2.25
C VAL A 87 10.25 1.92 -1.49
N ARG A 88 10.25 1.51 -0.22
CA ARG A 88 11.44 1.35 0.63
C ARG A 88 12.14 0.05 0.25
N ALA A 89 13.34 0.14 -0.33
CA ALA A 89 14.04 -1.00 -0.89
C ALA A 89 15.39 -1.16 -0.21
N HIS A 90 15.63 -2.33 0.38
CA HIS A 90 16.90 -2.62 1.04
C HIS A 90 18.01 -2.82 0.00
N TRP A 91 19.26 -2.68 0.47
CA TRP A 91 20.47 -3.01 -0.30
C TRP A 91 20.62 -2.24 -1.63
N LEU A 92 20.07 -1.02 -1.74
CA LEU A 92 20.22 -0.16 -2.93
C LEU A 92 21.68 0.06 -3.33
N LEU A 93 22.60 0.17 -2.35
CA LEU A 93 24.02 0.36 -2.64
C LEU A 93 24.73 -0.94 -3.06
N GLY A 94 24.05 -2.10 -2.92
CA GLY A 94 24.42 -3.35 -3.60
C GLY A 94 24.25 -3.29 -5.13
N LEU A 95 23.49 -2.31 -5.65
CA LEU A 95 23.37 -2.04 -7.09
C LEU A 95 24.49 -1.15 -7.64
N VAL A 96 25.41 -0.68 -6.77
CA VAL A 96 26.57 0.10 -7.17
C VAL A 96 27.80 -0.81 -7.14
N THR A 97 28.62 -0.76 -8.18
CA THR A 97 29.92 -1.45 -8.18
C THR A 97 31.04 -0.43 -8.01
N ALA A 98 32.08 -0.81 -7.26
CA ALA A 98 33.24 0.04 -6.99
C ALA A 98 34.52 -0.60 -7.56
N ARG A 99 35.42 0.23 -8.09
CA ARG A 99 36.74 -0.18 -8.54
C ARG A 99 37.78 0.85 -8.11
N ARG A 100 38.83 0.38 -7.45
CA ARG A 100 40.00 1.20 -7.13
C ARG A 100 41.04 1.06 -8.24
N SER A 101 41.49 2.18 -8.79
CA SER A 101 42.50 2.22 -9.85
C SER A 101 43.71 3.03 -9.40
N ALA A 102 44.92 2.54 -9.71
CA ALA A 102 46.16 3.24 -9.39
C ALA A 102 46.16 4.63 -10.06
N GLY A 103 46.34 5.69 -9.27
CA GLY A 103 46.39 7.08 -9.73
C GLY A 103 45.03 7.77 -10.00
N GLN A 104 43.91 7.05 -10.03
CA GLN A 104 42.56 7.62 -10.25
C GLN A 104 41.61 7.50 -9.05
N GLY A 105 42.05 6.85 -7.97
CA GLY A 105 41.25 6.69 -6.75
C GLY A 105 40.11 5.69 -6.91
N LEU A 106 39.05 5.89 -6.12
CA LEU A 106 37.87 5.04 -6.10
C LEU A 106 36.84 5.51 -7.14
N SER A 107 36.43 4.62 -8.03
CA SER A 107 35.44 4.87 -9.08
C SER A 107 34.19 4.02 -8.85
N TYR A 108 33.02 4.56 -9.18
CA TYR A 108 31.73 3.89 -9.00
C TYR A 108 30.99 3.75 -10.32
N ASN A 109 30.34 2.60 -10.53
CA ASN A 109 29.43 2.38 -11.63
C ASN A 109 28.00 2.22 -11.08
N PHE A 110 27.15 3.18 -11.45
CA PHE A 110 25.76 3.30 -10.99
C PHE A 110 24.74 2.65 -11.93
N THR A 111 25.16 1.93 -12.98
CA THR A 111 24.26 1.46 -14.05
C THR A 111 23.05 0.67 -13.55
N HIS A 112 23.21 -0.23 -12.56
CA HIS A 112 22.08 -1.00 -12.05
C HIS A 112 21.15 -0.15 -11.18
N LEU A 113 21.73 0.73 -10.34
CA LEU A 113 20.94 1.65 -9.52
C LEU A 113 20.17 2.67 -10.38
N ASP A 114 20.78 3.20 -11.45
CA ASP A 114 20.11 4.08 -12.42
C ASP A 114 18.87 3.39 -12.99
N ARG A 115 19.03 2.15 -13.48
CA ARG A 115 17.95 1.37 -14.07
C ARG A 115 16.82 1.09 -13.08
N TYR A 116 17.14 0.80 -11.82
CA TYR A 116 16.13 0.57 -10.79
C TYR A 116 15.35 1.85 -10.45
N LEU A 117 16.05 2.97 -10.30
CA LEU A 117 15.40 4.26 -10.01
C LEU A 117 14.59 4.78 -11.20
N ASP A 118 15.06 4.53 -12.43
CA ASP A 118 14.29 4.80 -13.65
C ASP A 118 13.01 3.95 -13.69
N LEU A 119 13.07 2.69 -13.27
CA LEU A 119 11.91 1.80 -13.19
C LEU A 119 10.88 2.28 -12.16
N LEU A 120 11.31 2.76 -10.98
CA LEU A 120 10.41 3.42 -10.03
C LEU A 120 9.78 4.66 -10.66
N ARG A 121 10.61 5.50 -11.31
CA ARG A 121 10.15 6.75 -11.95
C ARG A 121 9.15 6.51 -13.08
N GLU A 122 9.36 5.47 -13.88
CA GLU A 122 8.48 5.04 -14.97
C GLU A 122 7.07 4.70 -14.44
N ASN A 123 7.01 4.10 -13.25
CA ASN A 123 5.76 3.74 -12.55
C ASN A 123 5.29 4.82 -11.57
N GLN A 124 5.85 6.04 -11.64
CA GLN A 124 5.48 7.19 -10.81
C GLN A 124 5.68 6.99 -9.29
N LEU A 125 6.61 6.11 -8.93
CA LEU A 125 7.02 5.80 -7.56
C LEU A 125 8.29 6.57 -7.17
N LEU A 126 8.49 6.70 -5.86
CA LEU A 126 9.68 7.27 -5.22
C LEU A 126 10.41 6.18 -4.43
N PRO A 127 11.75 6.22 -4.34
CA PRO A 127 12.48 5.37 -3.41
C PRO A 127 12.32 5.87 -1.96
N GLY A 128 12.06 4.94 -1.04
CA GLY A 128 12.57 5.04 0.32
C GLY A 128 14.04 4.64 0.25
N PHE A 129 14.91 5.64 0.23
CA PHE A 129 16.29 5.49 -0.19
C PHE A 129 17.18 5.17 1.01
N GLU A 130 17.22 3.90 1.38
CA GLU A 130 18.14 3.41 2.40
C GLU A 130 19.57 3.46 1.86
N LEU A 131 20.46 4.14 2.58
CA LEU A 131 21.89 4.20 2.28
C LEU A 131 22.57 2.90 2.76
N MET A 132 22.10 1.77 2.22
CA MET A 132 22.35 0.42 2.70
C MET A 132 23.11 -0.41 1.65
N GLY A 133 24.20 -1.05 2.08
CA GLY A 133 25.02 -1.96 1.28
C GLY A 133 26.46 -1.53 1.11
N SER A 134 27.31 -2.45 0.64
CA SER A 134 28.74 -2.21 0.40
C SER A 134 29.10 -2.41 -1.08
N PRO A 135 29.21 -1.34 -1.88
CA PRO A 135 29.57 -1.42 -3.29
C PRO A 135 30.80 -2.29 -3.55
N SER A 136 30.60 -3.42 -4.22
CA SER A 136 31.63 -4.44 -4.49
C SER A 136 32.42 -4.93 -3.24
N GLY A 137 31.83 -4.81 -2.04
CA GLY A 137 32.49 -5.17 -0.78
C GLY A 137 33.61 -4.21 -0.35
N HIS A 138 33.66 -3.00 -0.91
CA HIS A 138 34.73 -2.02 -0.63
C HIS A 138 34.66 -1.46 0.79
N PHE A 139 33.44 -1.21 1.30
CA PHE A 139 33.25 -0.72 2.66
C PHE A 139 33.08 -1.90 3.61
N THR A 140 33.96 -1.99 4.61
CA THR A 140 34.06 -3.11 5.54
C THR A 140 34.09 -2.66 7.00
N ASP A 141 34.42 -1.40 7.29
CA ASP A 141 34.56 -0.91 8.66
C ASP A 141 34.33 0.60 8.73
N PHE A 142 33.31 1.03 9.50
CA PHE A 142 33.00 2.45 9.69
C PHE A 142 33.70 3.10 10.89
N GLU A 143 34.62 2.40 11.55
CA GLU A 143 35.63 3.04 12.41
C GLU A 143 36.90 3.43 11.63
N ASP A 144 37.13 2.85 10.46
CA ASP A 144 38.18 3.29 9.54
C ASP A 144 37.83 4.67 8.96
N LYS A 145 38.56 5.69 9.41
CA LYS A 145 38.39 7.08 8.97
C LYS A 145 38.44 7.22 7.45
N GLN A 146 39.30 6.47 6.76
CA GLN A 146 39.37 6.55 5.30
C GLN A 146 38.03 6.13 4.68
N GLN A 147 37.43 5.06 5.15
CA GLN A 147 36.14 4.57 4.67
C GLN A 147 35.01 5.54 4.99
N VAL A 148 35.03 6.16 6.18
CA VAL A 148 34.05 7.20 6.57
C VAL A 148 34.08 8.41 5.60
N PHE A 149 35.28 8.89 5.23
CA PHE A 149 35.43 9.96 4.23
C PHE A 149 35.00 9.52 2.82
N GLU A 150 35.38 8.30 2.42
CA GLU A 150 34.98 7.75 1.12
C GLU A 150 33.46 7.54 1.03
N TRP A 151 32.80 7.17 2.12
CA TRP A 151 31.35 7.03 2.20
C TRP A 151 30.64 8.37 2.04
N ARG A 152 31.09 9.41 2.74
CA ARG A 152 30.57 10.78 2.57
C ARG A 152 30.66 11.23 1.11
N ASN A 153 31.77 10.92 0.45
CA ASN A 153 31.98 11.25 -0.95
C ASN A 153 31.04 10.47 -1.88
N LEU A 154 30.85 9.16 -1.64
CA LEU A 154 29.87 8.34 -2.37
C LEU A 154 28.46 8.92 -2.25
N VAL A 155 28.01 9.25 -1.03
CA VAL A 155 26.66 9.80 -0.79
C VAL A 155 26.49 11.15 -1.51
N SER A 156 27.49 12.03 -1.46
CA SER A 156 27.47 13.31 -2.19
C SER A 156 27.42 13.12 -3.71
N LEU A 157 28.24 12.20 -4.25
CA LEU A 157 28.25 11.87 -5.69
C LEU A 157 26.91 11.31 -6.14
N LEU A 158 26.35 10.37 -5.37
CA LEU A 158 25.05 9.74 -5.61
C LEU A 158 23.92 10.78 -5.62
N ALA A 159 23.87 11.63 -4.60
CA ALA A 159 22.85 12.66 -4.48
C ALA A 159 22.93 13.68 -5.63
N ARG A 160 24.14 14.17 -5.97
CA ARG A 160 24.35 15.06 -7.12
C ARG A 160 23.97 14.41 -8.44
N ARG A 161 24.30 13.13 -8.63
CA ARG A 161 23.94 12.36 -9.84
C ARG A 161 22.42 12.36 -10.03
N TYR A 162 21.66 12.00 -9.00
CA TYR A 162 20.20 11.89 -9.13
C TYR A 162 19.48 13.23 -9.10
N VAL A 163 20.04 14.25 -8.43
CA VAL A 163 19.60 15.64 -8.61
C VAL A 163 19.78 16.08 -10.06
N GLY A 164 20.91 15.73 -10.69
CA GLY A 164 21.15 15.98 -12.11
C GLY A 164 20.18 15.21 -13.03
N ARG A 165 19.88 13.94 -12.69
CA ARG A 165 19.02 13.06 -13.51
C ARG A 165 17.53 13.38 -13.41
N TYR A 166 17.02 13.69 -12.21
CA TYR A 166 15.59 13.83 -11.94
C TYR A 166 15.17 15.24 -11.49
N GLY A 167 16.12 16.11 -11.22
CA GLY A 167 15.91 17.47 -10.70
C GLY A 167 15.73 17.50 -9.18
N LEU A 168 16.21 18.58 -8.55
CA LEU A 168 16.18 18.75 -7.10
C LEU A 168 14.76 18.64 -6.52
N LYS A 169 13.75 19.22 -7.18
CA LYS A 169 12.34 19.17 -6.75
C LYS A 169 11.81 17.74 -6.64
N HIS A 170 12.35 16.80 -7.42
CA HIS A 170 11.97 15.40 -7.34
C HIS A 170 12.73 14.69 -6.22
N VAL A 171 14.05 14.85 -6.17
CA VAL A 171 14.90 14.14 -5.20
C VAL A 171 14.71 14.63 -3.77
N SER A 172 14.33 15.90 -3.56
CA SER A 172 13.98 16.41 -2.22
C SER A 172 12.73 15.74 -1.62
N LYS A 173 11.95 15.02 -2.43
CA LYS A 173 10.82 14.20 -1.97
C LYS A 173 11.23 12.82 -1.50
N TRP A 174 12.43 12.35 -1.82
CA TRP A 174 12.90 11.04 -1.36
C TRP A 174 13.11 11.10 0.15
N ASN A 175 12.82 9.99 0.82
CA ASN A 175 13.21 9.80 2.21
C ASN A 175 14.55 9.05 2.17
N PHE A 176 15.67 9.76 2.30
CA PHE A 176 16.94 9.06 2.52
C PHE A 176 16.98 8.57 3.96
N GLU A 177 17.50 7.37 4.15
CA GLU A 177 17.41 6.66 5.41
C GLU A 177 18.71 5.91 5.70
N THR A 178 18.92 5.60 6.98
CA THR A 178 20.02 4.77 7.46
C THR A 178 19.93 3.34 6.94
N TRP A 179 20.93 2.53 7.29
CA TRP A 179 20.89 1.08 7.14
C TRP A 179 19.69 0.51 7.92
N ASN A 180 19.00 -0.48 7.34
CA ASN A 180 17.87 -1.16 7.96
C ASN A 180 18.22 -1.84 9.28
N GLU A 181 17.37 -1.72 10.29
CA GLU A 181 17.42 -2.47 11.55
C GLU A 181 18.85 -2.66 12.11
N PRO A 182 19.58 -1.57 12.40
CA PRO A 182 20.98 -1.65 12.81
C PRO A 182 21.22 -2.50 14.07
N ASP A 183 20.26 -2.60 14.99
CA ASP A 183 20.35 -3.44 16.19
C ASP A 183 20.05 -4.93 15.92
N HIS A 184 19.58 -5.29 14.72
CA HIS A 184 19.43 -6.68 14.27
C HIS A 184 20.69 -7.25 13.59
N HIS A 185 21.71 -6.41 13.39
CA HIS A 185 23.04 -6.78 12.91
C HIS A 185 23.10 -7.43 11.51
N ASP A 186 22.14 -7.10 10.62
CA ASP A 186 22.16 -7.53 9.21
C ASP A 186 23.05 -6.60 8.35
N PHE A 187 24.36 -6.70 8.58
CA PHE A 187 25.38 -5.87 7.93
C PHE A 187 26.24 -6.62 6.89
N ASP A 188 25.89 -7.86 6.55
CA ASP A 188 26.76 -8.79 5.79
C ASP A 188 28.19 -8.83 6.38
N ASN A 189 29.20 -8.43 5.60
CA ASN A 189 30.62 -8.43 5.97
C ASN A 189 31.11 -7.06 6.47
N VAL A 190 30.20 -6.16 6.85
CA VAL A 190 30.54 -4.81 7.33
C VAL A 190 30.56 -4.78 8.85
N SER A 191 31.69 -4.36 9.42
CA SER A 191 31.80 -4.03 10.84
C SER A 191 31.07 -2.72 11.12
N MET A 192 30.00 -2.80 11.92
CA MET A 192 29.18 -1.68 12.33
C MET A 192 29.01 -1.67 13.85
N THR A 193 30.03 -1.17 14.55
CA THR A 193 29.93 -0.89 15.98
C THR A 193 28.99 0.30 16.24
N LEU A 194 28.67 0.59 17.49
CA LEU A 194 27.95 1.82 17.83
C LEU A 194 28.67 3.06 17.28
N GLN A 195 29.98 3.20 17.53
CA GLN A 195 30.74 4.34 17.04
C GLN A 195 30.82 4.36 15.50
N GLY A 196 31.01 3.19 14.88
CA GLY A 196 30.96 3.05 13.42
C GLY A 196 29.63 3.51 12.84
N PHE A 197 28.50 3.16 13.45
CA PHE A 197 27.17 3.58 13.02
C PHE A 197 26.99 5.10 13.12
N LEU A 198 27.49 5.74 14.18
CA LEU A 198 27.47 7.20 14.32
C LEU A 198 28.33 7.89 13.25
N ASN A 199 29.53 7.36 12.97
CA ASN A 199 30.40 7.87 11.91
C ASN A 199 29.76 7.72 10.51
N TYR A 200 29.14 6.55 10.26
CA TYR A 200 28.35 6.27 9.06
C TYR A 200 27.21 7.30 8.91
N TYR A 201 26.47 7.57 9.98
CA TYR A 201 25.38 8.53 9.96
C TYR A 201 25.85 9.94 9.62
N ASP A 202 26.95 10.38 10.23
CA ASP A 202 27.55 11.68 9.94
C ASP A 202 28.00 11.78 8.48
N ALA A 203 28.53 10.70 7.91
CA ALA A 203 28.94 10.64 6.51
C ALA A 203 27.72 10.71 5.56
N CYS A 204 26.61 10.06 5.91
CA CYS A 204 25.34 10.19 5.20
C CYS A 204 24.80 11.63 5.26
N SER A 205 24.74 12.20 6.47
CA SER A 205 24.27 13.56 6.72
C SER A 205 25.04 14.59 5.90
N GLU A 206 26.37 14.56 6.02
CA GLU A 206 27.25 15.55 5.38
C GLU A 206 27.42 15.30 3.88
N GLY A 207 27.28 14.05 3.43
CA GLY A 207 27.25 13.71 2.01
C GLY A 207 26.03 14.30 1.31
N LEU A 208 24.84 14.12 1.91
CA LEU A 208 23.60 14.71 1.41
C LEU A 208 23.64 16.24 1.49
N ARG A 209 24.10 16.80 2.62
CA ARG A 209 24.24 18.26 2.80
C ARG A 209 25.15 18.89 1.75
N ALA A 210 26.26 18.24 1.42
CA ALA A 210 27.19 18.68 0.38
C ALA A 210 26.61 18.61 -1.05
N ALA A 211 25.56 17.83 -1.28
CA ALA A 211 24.81 17.84 -2.53
C ALA A 211 23.71 18.90 -2.54
N SER A 212 22.87 18.95 -1.49
CA SER A 212 21.90 20.00 -1.25
C SER A 212 21.31 19.93 0.17
N PRO A 213 21.13 21.07 0.88
CA PRO A 213 20.45 21.10 2.17
C PRO A 213 18.94 20.79 2.09
N ALA A 214 18.35 20.72 0.88
CA ALA A 214 16.93 20.42 0.69
C ALA A 214 16.61 18.91 0.67
N LEU A 215 17.62 18.05 0.66
CA LEU A 215 17.44 16.59 0.76
C LEU A 215 17.12 16.24 2.21
N ARG A 216 16.34 15.18 2.48
CA ARG A 216 15.94 14.76 3.83
C ARG A 216 16.65 13.47 4.23
N LEU A 217 17.06 13.35 5.49
CA LEU A 217 17.69 12.17 6.09
C LEU A 217 17.05 11.84 7.44
N GLY A 218 16.73 10.57 7.66
CA GLY A 218 16.27 10.06 8.95
C GLY A 218 16.74 8.63 9.21
N GLY A 219 16.27 8.06 10.32
CA GLY A 219 16.63 6.73 10.80
C GLY A 219 16.18 6.55 12.26
N PRO A 220 16.60 5.47 12.95
CA PRO A 220 17.43 4.36 12.49
C PRO A 220 16.69 3.29 11.68
N GLY A 221 15.35 3.25 11.70
CA GLY A 221 14.56 2.18 11.07
C GLY A 221 14.69 0.86 11.83
N ASP A 222 14.32 0.84 13.11
CA ASP A 222 14.40 -0.35 13.98
C ASP A 222 13.35 -0.32 15.11
N SER A 223 13.34 -1.34 15.96
CA SER A 223 12.36 -1.62 16.99
C SER A 223 12.38 -0.69 18.20
N PHE A 224 13.46 0.05 18.51
CA PHE A 224 13.59 0.83 19.76
C PHE A 224 13.13 0.05 21.01
N HIS A 225 13.70 -1.12 21.24
CA HIS A 225 13.46 -1.83 22.51
C HIS A 225 14.06 -1.04 23.67
N ASP A 226 13.46 -1.17 24.86
CA ASP A 226 13.95 -0.50 26.06
C ASP A 226 15.46 -0.72 26.26
N PRO A 227 16.22 0.32 26.65
CA PRO A 227 17.62 0.16 27.00
C PRO A 227 17.84 -1.00 28.00
N PRO A 228 18.86 -1.83 27.82
CA PRO A 228 20.00 -1.69 26.90
C PRO A 228 19.84 -2.39 25.54
N ARG A 229 18.62 -2.80 25.13
CA ARG A 229 18.44 -3.76 24.01
C ARG A 229 18.65 -3.20 22.60
N SER A 230 18.34 -1.91 22.36
CA SER A 230 18.53 -1.26 21.05
C SER A 230 19.59 -0.15 21.12
N PRO A 231 20.86 -0.49 21.38
CA PRO A 231 21.92 0.49 21.62
C PRO A 231 22.20 1.42 20.44
N LEU A 232 22.12 0.96 19.19
CA LEU A 232 22.37 1.80 18.01
C LEU A 232 21.23 2.79 17.81
N CYS A 233 19.98 2.40 18.08
CA CYS A 233 18.84 3.33 18.03
C CYS A 233 18.96 4.47 19.03
N TRP A 234 19.12 4.14 20.31
CA TRP A 234 19.20 5.13 21.37
C TRP A 234 20.49 5.95 21.27
N GLY A 235 21.57 5.32 20.84
CA GLY A 235 22.85 5.97 20.57
C GLY A 235 22.76 6.99 19.44
N LEU A 236 22.06 6.68 18.33
CA LEU A 236 21.84 7.62 17.25
C LEU A 236 21.05 8.85 17.70
N LEU A 237 19.97 8.66 18.45
CA LEU A 237 19.20 9.81 18.97
C LEU A 237 20.04 10.66 19.93
N ALA A 238 20.81 10.04 20.83
CA ALA A 238 21.72 10.76 21.72
C ALA A 238 22.79 11.56 20.94
N HIS A 239 23.37 10.95 19.90
CA HIS A 239 24.35 11.57 19.02
C HIS A 239 23.76 12.76 18.25
N CYS A 240 22.61 12.60 17.61
CA CYS A 240 21.96 13.69 16.89
C CYS A 240 21.53 14.82 17.84
N HIS A 241 21.13 14.49 19.08
CA HIS A 241 20.68 15.45 20.07
C HIS A 241 21.82 16.29 20.66
N ASN A 242 22.95 15.67 21.00
CA ASN A 242 24.05 16.33 21.74
C ASN A 242 25.45 15.74 21.49
N GLY A 243 25.60 14.79 20.57
CA GLY A 243 26.91 14.27 20.16
C GLY A 243 27.67 15.27 19.31
N THR A 244 28.87 14.89 18.86
CA THR A 244 29.75 15.75 18.05
C THR A 244 29.84 15.18 16.65
N ASN A 245 29.49 15.98 15.64
CA ASN A 245 29.60 15.56 14.25
C ASN A 245 31.06 15.24 13.88
N PHE A 246 31.30 14.07 13.30
CA PHE A 246 32.61 13.57 12.91
C PHE A 246 33.38 14.51 11.97
N PHE A 247 32.69 15.21 11.06
CA PHE A 247 33.31 16.06 10.04
C PHE A 247 33.45 17.52 10.46
N THR A 248 32.42 18.09 11.09
CA THR A 248 32.36 19.53 11.39
C THR A 248 32.80 19.86 12.81
N GLY A 249 32.76 18.89 13.74
CA GLY A 249 32.96 19.15 15.17
C GLY A 249 31.80 19.90 15.83
N GLU A 250 30.70 20.17 15.11
CA GLU A 250 29.52 20.81 15.65
C GLU A 250 28.78 19.88 16.62
N VAL A 251 28.14 20.46 17.64
CA VAL A 251 27.31 19.73 18.61
C VAL A 251 25.90 19.53 18.04
N GLY A 252 25.46 18.28 18.02
CA GLY A 252 24.22 17.84 17.40
C GLY A 252 24.37 17.61 15.89
N VAL A 253 23.54 16.73 15.37
CA VAL A 253 23.53 16.35 13.94
C VAL A 253 22.09 16.38 13.45
N ARG A 254 21.89 16.76 12.18
CA ARG A 254 20.55 16.77 11.57
C ARG A 254 19.86 15.42 11.72
N LEU A 255 18.56 15.46 11.95
CA LEU A 255 17.67 14.29 11.96
C LEU A 255 16.29 14.78 11.52
N ASP A 256 15.95 14.61 10.25
CA ASP A 256 14.75 15.23 9.66
C ASP A 256 13.47 14.43 9.96
N PHE A 257 13.61 13.15 10.30
CA PHE A 257 12.54 12.27 10.78
C PHE A 257 13.15 11.11 11.59
N ILE A 258 12.34 10.52 12.48
CA ILE A 258 12.68 9.30 13.22
C ILE A 258 11.86 8.15 12.65
N ALA A 259 12.54 7.10 12.19
CA ALA A 259 11.91 5.89 11.68
C ALA A 259 12.06 4.74 12.68
N LEU A 260 10.95 4.05 12.95
CA LEU A 260 10.86 2.91 13.86
C LEU A 260 10.08 1.77 13.21
N HIS A 261 10.32 0.54 13.65
CA HIS A 261 9.59 -0.64 13.18
C HIS A 261 8.80 -1.24 14.34
N LYS A 262 7.49 -0.99 14.38
CA LYS A 262 6.58 -1.64 15.34
C LYS A 262 5.58 -2.49 14.60
N LYS A 263 5.62 -3.80 14.87
CA LYS A 263 4.75 -4.81 14.25
C LYS A 263 3.73 -5.32 15.24
N GLY A 264 2.60 -5.80 14.75
CA GLY A 264 1.40 -6.05 15.57
C GLY A 264 1.36 -7.37 16.35
N ALA A 265 2.27 -8.31 16.08
CA ALA A 265 2.19 -9.68 16.61
C ALA A 265 0.81 -10.35 16.43
N GLY A 266 0.13 -10.02 15.32
CA GLY A 266 -1.22 -10.48 15.00
C GLY A 266 -2.37 -9.59 15.52
N SER A 267 -2.06 -8.53 16.27
CA SER A 267 -2.99 -7.52 16.79
C SER A 267 -2.82 -6.19 16.06
N SER A 268 -3.93 -5.57 15.63
CA SER A 268 -3.89 -4.27 14.93
C SER A 268 -3.49 -3.12 15.87
N ILE A 269 -4.16 -3.01 17.02
CA ILE A 269 -3.96 -1.92 17.97
C ILE A 269 -2.59 -1.96 18.64
N HIS A 270 -2.00 -3.15 18.76
CA HIS A 270 -0.69 -3.33 19.39
C HIS A 270 0.44 -2.60 18.64
N ILE A 271 0.26 -2.33 17.34
CA ILE A 271 1.20 -1.48 16.57
C ILE A 271 1.21 -0.08 17.20
N LEU A 272 0.04 0.55 17.29
CA LEU A 272 -0.11 1.92 17.77
C LEU A 272 0.30 2.07 19.24
N GLU A 273 -0.05 1.10 20.09
CA GLU A 273 0.33 1.12 21.51
C GLU A 273 1.85 1.15 21.69
N GLN A 274 2.59 0.34 20.92
CA GLN A 274 4.04 0.32 20.97
C GLN A 274 4.67 1.60 20.43
N GLU A 275 4.11 2.18 19.36
CA GLU A 275 4.59 3.45 18.80
C GLU A 275 4.43 4.59 19.81
N VAL A 276 3.24 4.71 20.43
CA VAL A 276 2.97 5.74 21.44
C VAL A 276 3.92 5.59 22.64
N ALA A 277 4.13 4.36 23.13
CA ALA A 277 5.02 4.12 24.26
C ALA A 277 6.47 4.53 23.96
N VAL A 278 7.00 4.14 22.79
CA VAL A 278 8.36 4.53 22.37
C VAL A 278 8.46 6.04 22.18
N MET A 279 7.45 6.67 21.58
CA MET A 279 7.48 8.12 21.37
C MET A 279 7.45 8.92 22.68
N GLN A 280 6.67 8.48 23.66
CA GLN A 280 6.70 9.09 25.00
C GLN A 280 8.08 8.95 25.67
N GLN A 281 8.82 7.87 25.40
CA GLN A 281 10.18 7.71 25.89
C GLN A 281 11.16 8.63 25.13
N ILE A 282 11.08 8.69 23.80
CA ILE A 282 11.90 9.57 22.96
C ILE A 282 11.71 11.03 23.37
N GLN A 283 10.47 11.52 23.50
CA GLN A 283 10.19 12.91 23.85
C GLN A 283 10.68 13.28 25.26
N ARG A 284 10.69 12.32 26.20
CA ARG A 284 11.26 12.52 27.54
C ARG A 284 12.78 12.58 27.53
N LEU A 285 13.44 11.71 26.77
CA LEU A 285 14.90 11.61 26.74
C LEU A 285 15.55 12.67 25.82
N PHE A 286 14.87 13.05 24.75
CA PHE A 286 15.37 13.92 23.69
C PHE A 286 14.36 15.03 23.34
N PRO A 287 14.17 16.02 24.22
CA PRO A 287 13.13 17.04 24.05
C PRO A 287 13.28 17.89 22.77
N LYS A 288 14.48 17.98 22.17
CA LYS A 288 14.67 18.63 20.85
C LYS A 288 13.90 17.92 19.72
N PHE A 289 13.54 16.65 19.91
CA PHE A 289 12.85 15.85 18.90
C PHE A 289 11.33 15.77 19.09
N THR A 290 10.74 16.56 20.00
CA THR A 290 9.28 16.57 20.21
C THR A 290 8.49 16.80 18.93
N ASP A 291 8.94 17.72 18.08
CA ASP A 291 8.27 18.06 16.81
C ASP A 291 8.82 17.29 15.58
N THR A 292 9.76 16.35 15.79
CA THR A 292 10.36 15.58 14.71
C THR A 292 9.34 14.60 14.12
N PRO A 293 9.13 14.58 12.80
CA PRO A 293 8.23 13.63 12.16
C PRO A 293 8.58 12.16 12.46
N ILE A 294 7.56 11.34 12.73
CA ILE A 294 7.72 9.92 13.07
C ILE A 294 7.15 9.05 11.97
N TYR A 295 7.94 8.04 11.59
CA TYR A 295 7.61 7.06 10.57
C TYR A 295 7.55 5.68 11.24
N ASN A 296 6.52 4.89 10.95
CA ASN A 296 6.60 3.44 11.05
C ASN A 296 6.59 2.84 9.67
N ASP A 297 7.78 2.67 9.13
CA ASP A 297 8.04 2.26 7.76
C ASP A 297 8.15 0.74 7.56
N GLU A 298 7.81 -0.03 8.60
CA GLU A 298 7.44 -1.44 8.52
C GLU A 298 6.35 -1.85 9.51
N ALA A 299 5.22 -1.13 9.48
CA ALA A 299 4.06 -1.25 10.36
C ALA A 299 3.18 -2.48 10.04
N ASP A 300 3.77 -3.67 10.11
CA ASP A 300 3.11 -4.88 9.66
C ASP A 300 2.30 -5.57 10.76
N PRO A 301 1.18 -6.24 10.41
CA PRO A 301 0.47 -7.09 11.36
C PRO A 301 1.31 -8.15 12.05
N LEU A 302 2.26 -8.77 11.33
CA LEU A 302 3.10 -9.85 11.83
C LEU A 302 4.46 -9.85 11.13
N VAL A 303 5.53 -10.04 11.91
CA VAL A 303 6.91 -10.22 11.43
C VAL A 303 7.07 -11.47 10.55
N GLY A 304 8.12 -11.51 9.74
CA GLY A 304 8.42 -12.63 8.84
C GLY A 304 7.51 -12.65 7.62
N TRP A 305 7.83 -11.87 6.60
CA TRP A 305 7.02 -11.70 5.39
C TRP A 305 6.78 -13.02 4.63
N SER A 306 7.77 -13.92 4.65
CA SER A 306 7.76 -15.19 3.92
C SER A 306 6.98 -16.31 4.62
N LEU A 307 6.62 -16.13 5.90
CA LEU A 307 5.83 -17.10 6.66
C LEU A 307 4.44 -17.26 6.04
N PRO A 308 4.03 -18.47 5.63
CA PRO A 308 2.72 -18.67 5.04
C PRO A 308 1.62 -18.51 6.10
N GLN A 309 0.72 -17.57 5.87
CA GLN A 309 -0.44 -17.30 6.70
C GLN A 309 -1.69 -17.22 5.81
N PRO A 310 -2.74 -18.02 6.07
CA PRO A 310 -3.96 -17.98 5.26
C PRO A 310 -4.57 -16.57 5.19
N TRP A 311 -4.59 -15.82 6.29
CA TRP A 311 -5.16 -14.48 6.35
C TRP A 311 -4.40 -13.45 5.50
N ARG A 312 -3.13 -13.69 5.12
CA ARG A 312 -2.36 -12.83 4.21
C ARG A 312 -2.82 -12.95 2.74
N ALA A 313 -3.61 -13.97 2.41
CA ALA A 313 -4.02 -14.29 1.06
C ALA A 313 -5.20 -13.46 0.54
N ASP A 314 -6.07 -13.01 1.44
CA ASP A 314 -7.42 -12.57 1.10
C ASP A 314 -7.84 -11.25 1.79
N VAL A 315 -9.15 -10.98 1.90
CA VAL A 315 -9.70 -9.74 2.47
C VAL A 315 -9.42 -9.62 3.96
N THR A 316 -9.01 -10.68 4.65
CA THR A 316 -8.62 -10.62 6.07
C THR A 316 -7.46 -9.65 6.28
N TYR A 317 -6.39 -9.80 5.50
CA TYR A 317 -5.27 -8.86 5.55
C TYR A 317 -5.65 -7.47 5.04
N ALA A 318 -6.45 -7.40 3.97
CA ALA A 318 -6.89 -6.12 3.41
C ALA A 318 -7.68 -5.27 4.42
N ALA A 319 -8.64 -5.88 5.11
CA ALA A 319 -9.46 -5.21 6.11
C ALA A 319 -8.65 -4.86 7.36
N MET A 320 -7.68 -5.69 7.75
CA MET A 320 -6.77 -5.40 8.86
C MET A 320 -5.86 -4.19 8.55
N VAL A 321 -5.35 -4.06 7.32
CA VAL A 321 -4.57 -2.87 6.91
C VAL A 321 -5.41 -1.60 7.02
N VAL A 322 -6.66 -1.62 6.53
CA VAL A 322 -7.58 -0.47 6.67
C VAL A 322 -7.87 -0.17 8.15
N LYS A 323 -8.08 -1.20 8.99
CA LYS A 323 -8.29 -1.05 10.43
C LYS A 323 -7.10 -0.38 11.11
N VAL A 324 -5.87 -0.82 10.82
CA VAL A 324 -4.65 -0.21 11.37
C VAL A 324 -4.59 1.26 10.97
N ILE A 325 -4.82 1.60 9.70
CA ILE A 325 -4.82 3.00 9.24
C ILE A 325 -5.90 3.84 9.93
N ALA A 326 -7.11 3.28 10.11
CA ALA A 326 -8.20 3.93 10.81
C ALA A 326 -7.87 4.19 12.30
N GLN A 327 -7.23 3.24 12.98
CA GLN A 327 -6.74 3.42 14.35
C GLN A 327 -5.73 4.57 14.43
N HIS A 328 -4.73 4.61 13.54
CA HIS A 328 -3.73 5.68 13.53
C HIS A 328 -4.36 7.04 13.25
N GLN A 329 -5.30 7.13 12.30
CA GLN A 329 -5.97 8.39 12.02
C GLN A 329 -6.83 8.83 13.22
N ASN A 330 -7.73 7.98 13.69
CA ASN A 330 -8.77 8.37 14.64
C ASN A 330 -8.27 8.49 16.09
N LEU A 331 -7.26 7.71 16.47
CA LEU A 331 -6.76 7.66 17.86
C LEU A 331 -5.47 8.45 18.07
N LEU A 332 -4.68 8.68 17.02
CA LEU A 332 -3.40 9.39 17.10
C LEU A 332 -3.39 10.70 16.32
N VAL A 333 -3.57 10.67 15.00
CA VAL A 333 -3.36 11.85 14.13
C VAL A 333 -4.45 12.91 14.30
N ALA A 334 -5.72 12.49 14.44
CA ALA A 334 -6.84 13.40 14.67
C ALA A 334 -6.93 13.88 16.13
N ASN A 335 -6.18 13.25 17.05
CA ASN A 335 -6.18 13.61 18.45
C ASN A 335 -5.33 14.86 18.68
N THR A 336 -5.97 16.02 18.79
CA THR A 336 -5.30 17.32 18.99
C THR A 336 -4.52 17.42 20.31
N SER A 337 -4.76 16.51 21.25
CA SER A 337 -4.01 16.43 22.52
C SER A 337 -2.71 15.63 22.39
N SER A 338 -2.48 14.94 21.27
CA SER A 338 -1.25 14.21 21.01
C SER A 338 -0.12 15.15 20.58
N SER A 339 1.03 15.06 21.23
CA SER A 339 2.27 15.73 20.82
C SER A 339 3.03 14.98 19.72
N ILE A 340 2.56 13.80 19.28
CA ILE A 340 3.29 12.93 18.37
C ILE A 340 3.00 13.33 16.92
N ARG A 341 4.03 13.75 16.19
CA ARG A 341 3.94 14.12 14.77
C ARG A 341 4.09 12.90 13.85
N TYR A 342 3.11 12.03 13.84
CA TYR A 342 3.11 10.83 12.98
C TYR A 342 2.82 11.20 11.51
N THR A 343 3.70 10.81 10.59
CA THR A 343 3.64 11.28 9.19
C THR A 343 3.73 10.19 8.13
N LEU A 344 4.18 8.99 8.47
CA LEU A 344 4.30 7.89 7.52
C LEU A 344 4.02 6.55 8.20
N LEU A 345 3.17 5.74 7.56
CA LEU A 345 2.98 4.33 7.84
C LEU A 345 3.28 3.58 6.53
N SER A 346 4.12 2.54 6.59
CA SER A 346 4.38 1.67 5.45
C SER A 346 4.06 0.24 5.83
N ASN A 347 3.35 -0.47 4.97
CA ASN A 347 3.25 -1.92 5.06
C ASN A 347 4.31 -2.51 4.14
N ASP A 348 5.25 -3.25 4.70
CA ASP A 348 6.41 -3.75 4.00
C ASP A 348 6.04 -5.04 3.24
N ASN A 349 5.38 -4.88 2.10
CA ASN A 349 4.66 -5.97 1.41
C ASN A 349 4.81 -5.98 -0.11
N ALA A 350 5.80 -5.30 -0.68
CA ALA A 350 6.14 -5.35 -2.10
C ALA A 350 7.05 -6.54 -2.48
N PHE A 351 7.23 -7.51 -1.58
CA PHE A 351 7.95 -8.75 -1.88
C PHE A 351 7.27 -9.55 -3.01
N LEU A 352 8.07 -10.31 -3.75
CA LEU A 352 7.58 -11.33 -4.68
C LEU A 352 7.42 -12.66 -3.95
N SER A 353 6.21 -13.23 -4.01
CA SER A 353 5.94 -14.52 -3.33
C SER A 353 6.70 -15.68 -3.97
N TYR A 354 6.99 -16.72 -3.20
CA TYR A 354 7.64 -17.95 -3.63
C TYR A 354 6.70 -19.15 -3.59
N HIS A 355 6.92 -20.11 -4.49
CA HIS A 355 6.31 -21.43 -4.39
C HIS A 355 6.70 -22.12 -3.07
N PRO A 356 5.81 -22.87 -2.40
CA PRO A 356 4.42 -23.22 -2.79
C PRO A 356 3.36 -22.26 -2.24
N HIS A 357 3.72 -21.01 -1.93
CA HIS A 357 2.89 -20.06 -1.19
C HIS A 357 2.61 -18.76 -1.95
N PRO A 358 2.03 -18.81 -3.17
CA PRO A 358 1.83 -17.62 -4.00
C PRO A 358 0.95 -16.56 -3.31
N PHE A 359 -0.05 -16.99 -2.53
CA PHE A 359 -0.98 -16.07 -1.87
C PHE A 359 -0.68 -15.81 -0.39
N SER A 360 -0.21 -16.81 0.35
CA SER A 360 -0.15 -16.79 1.82
C SER A 360 1.05 -16.04 2.40
N GLN A 361 1.93 -15.46 1.58
CA GLN A 361 3.02 -14.60 2.03
C GLN A 361 2.57 -13.12 2.10
N ARG A 362 3.32 -12.28 2.81
CA ARG A 362 3.02 -10.84 2.98
C ARG A 362 3.42 -10.07 1.73
N THR A 363 2.59 -10.18 0.70
CA THR A 363 2.81 -9.60 -0.62
C THR A 363 1.58 -8.82 -1.10
N LEU A 364 1.78 -7.79 -1.93
CA LEU A 364 0.71 -7.08 -2.66
C LEU A 364 0.20 -7.90 -3.84
N THR A 365 1.07 -8.71 -4.44
CA THR A 365 0.78 -9.55 -5.60
C THR A 365 1.05 -11.02 -5.30
N ALA A 366 0.30 -11.91 -5.94
CA ALA A 366 0.58 -13.35 -5.93
C ALA A 366 1.31 -13.73 -7.21
N ARG A 367 2.55 -14.22 -7.07
CA ARG A 367 3.42 -14.57 -8.19
C ARG A 367 3.28 -16.04 -8.60
N PHE A 368 3.09 -16.26 -9.90
CA PHE A 368 3.12 -17.57 -10.53
C PHE A 368 4.23 -17.63 -11.59
N GLN A 369 5.22 -18.50 -11.37
CA GLN A 369 6.27 -18.81 -12.35
C GLN A 369 5.79 -20.01 -13.19
N VAL A 370 5.22 -19.73 -14.36
CA VAL A 370 4.52 -20.70 -15.21
C VAL A 370 5.53 -21.43 -16.10
N ASN A 371 6.28 -22.34 -15.47
CA ASN A 371 7.47 -22.96 -16.06
C ASN A 371 7.17 -24.02 -17.14
N ASN A 372 5.92 -24.46 -17.28
CA ASN A 372 5.49 -25.42 -18.31
C ASN A 372 5.20 -24.76 -19.68
N THR A 373 5.64 -23.51 -19.89
CA THR A 373 5.55 -22.80 -21.17
C THR A 373 6.93 -22.63 -21.81
N ARG A 374 6.98 -22.28 -23.11
CA ARG A 374 8.23 -22.06 -23.85
C ARG A 374 8.18 -20.70 -24.56
N PRO A 375 8.97 -19.72 -24.12
CA PRO A 375 9.76 -19.71 -22.88
C PRO A 375 8.87 -19.74 -21.63
N PRO A 376 9.40 -20.16 -20.46
CA PRO A 376 8.77 -19.91 -19.16
C PRO A 376 8.42 -18.42 -19.00
N HIS A 377 7.33 -18.13 -18.29
CA HIS A 377 6.91 -16.76 -18.03
C HIS A 377 6.37 -16.58 -16.61
N VAL A 378 6.16 -15.33 -16.24
CA VAL A 378 5.64 -14.94 -14.93
C VAL A 378 4.28 -14.28 -15.07
N GLN A 379 3.38 -14.61 -14.14
CA GLN A 379 2.07 -14.01 -14.00
C GLN A 379 1.92 -13.47 -12.58
N LEU A 380 1.42 -12.25 -12.46
CA LEU A 380 1.01 -11.68 -11.18
C LEU A 380 -0.52 -11.61 -11.12
N LEU A 381 -1.06 -11.83 -9.92
CA LEU A 381 -2.44 -11.55 -9.56
C LEU A 381 -2.45 -10.49 -8.46
N ARG A 382 -3.35 -9.52 -8.59
CA ARG A 382 -3.56 -8.49 -7.57
C ARG A 382 -4.26 -9.12 -6.37
N LYS A 383 -3.63 -9.06 -5.20
CA LYS A 383 -4.26 -9.56 -3.96
C LYS A 383 -5.21 -8.50 -3.39
N PRO A 384 -6.16 -8.90 -2.53
CA PRO A 384 -7.15 -7.95 -1.98
C PRO A 384 -6.53 -6.79 -1.20
N VAL A 385 -5.39 -6.99 -0.54
CA VAL A 385 -4.67 -5.91 0.16
C VAL A 385 -4.25 -4.78 -0.79
N LEU A 386 -3.79 -5.10 -2.01
CA LEU A 386 -3.46 -4.10 -3.02
C LEU A 386 -4.73 -3.39 -3.51
N THR A 387 -5.82 -4.12 -3.72
CA THR A 387 -7.13 -3.52 -4.06
C THR A 387 -7.64 -2.58 -2.97
N ALA A 388 -7.45 -2.91 -1.69
CA ALA A 388 -7.82 -2.03 -0.57
C ALA A 388 -7.01 -0.72 -0.55
N MET A 389 -5.75 -0.72 -1.00
CA MET A 389 -4.99 0.53 -1.20
C MET A 389 -5.65 1.44 -2.24
N GLY A 390 -6.31 0.86 -3.25
CA GLY A 390 -7.13 1.61 -4.22
C GLY A 390 -8.40 2.20 -3.60
N LEU A 391 -9.02 1.52 -2.63
CA LEU A 391 -10.16 2.08 -1.88
C LEU A 391 -9.71 3.23 -0.96
N LEU A 392 -8.59 3.05 -0.25
CA LEU A 392 -8.00 4.11 0.58
C LEU A 392 -7.60 5.34 -0.24
N ALA A 393 -7.20 5.17 -1.50
CA ALA A 393 -6.85 6.27 -2.40
C ALA A 393 -8.04 7.18 -2.77
N LEU A 394 -9.29 6.70 -2.58
CA LEU A 394 -10.50 7.49 -2.75
C LEU A 394 -10.78 8.43 -1.57
N LEU A 395 -10.11 8.26 -0.43
CA LEU A 395 -10.20 9.23 0.67
C LEU A 395 -9.59 10.58 0.23
N ASP A 396 -10.26 11.66 0.61
CA ASP A 396 -9.90 13.03 0.28
C ASP A 396 -9.28 13.76 1.48
N SER A 397 -8.99 15.06 1.33
CA SER A 397 -8.10 15.79 2.25
C SER A 397 -8.74 16.28 3.55
N GLU A 398 -10.07 16.20 3.72
CA GLU A 398 -10.74 16.63 4.94
C GLU A 398 -11.40 15.43 5.63
N GLN A 399 -11.04 15.15 6.88
CA GLN A 399 -11.73 14.15 7.68
C GLN A 399 -13.11 14.65 8.08
N LEU A 400 -14.15 13.84 7.84
CA LEU A 400 -15.51 14.10 8.30
C LEU A 400 -15.73 13.55 9.71
N TRP A 401 -16.67 14.16 10.43
CA TRP A 401 -17.16 13.59 11.67
C TRP A 401 -17.88 12.27 11.38
N ALA A 402 -17.48 11.23 12.11
CA ALA A 402 -18.10 9.92 12.07
C ALA A 402 -18.14 9.30 13.47
N GLU A 403 -19.20 8.54 13.75
CA GLU A 403 -19.40 7.83 15.00
C GLU A 403 -19.88 6.42 14.70
N VAL A 404 -19.28 5.43 15.35
CA VAL A 404 -19.75 4.04 15.35
C VAL A 404 -20.33 3.74 16.72
N SER A 405 -21.50 3.11 16.76
CA SER A 405 -22.12 2.69 18.02
C SER A 405 -22.84 1.36 17.88
N GLN A 406 -22.97 0.63 18.98
CA GLN A 406 -23.75 -0.60 19.06
C GLN A 406 -24.53 -0.61 20.36
N ALA A 407 -25.84 -0.89 20.30
CA ALA A 407 -26.73 -0.88 21.47
C ALA A 407 -26.61 0.39 22.36
N GLY A 408 -26.39 1.56 21.75
CA GLY A 408 -26.23 2.84 22.44
C GLY A 408 -24.84 3.15 22.98
N ARG A 409 -23.88 2.21 22.91
CA ARG A 409 -22.48 2.42 23.28
C ARG A 409 -21.67 2.87 22.07
N VAL A 410 -20.96 3.99 22.19
CA VAL A 410 -20.00 4.46 21.18
C VAL A 410 -18.76 3.56 21.17
N LEU A 411 -18.33 3.17 19.98
CA LEU A 411 -17.16 2.33 19.73
C LEU A 411 -16.14 3.17 18.95
N ASP A 412 -14.90 3.17 19.41
CA ASP A 412 -13.77 3.77 18.70
C ASP A 412 -13.20 2.79 17.64
N SER A 413 -12.08 3.15 17.01
CA SER A 413 -11.42 2.30 16.01
C SER A 413 -10.67 1.08 16.60
N ASN A 414 -10.64 0.92 17.92
CA ASN A 414 -10.12 -0.29 18.58
C ASN A 414 -11.20 -1.39 18.70
N HIS A 415 -12.12 -1.45 17.73
CA HIS A 415 -13.19 -2.43 17.66
C HIS A 415 -13.20 -3.11 16.29
N THR A 416 -13.99 -4.17 16.17
CA THR A 416 -14.06 -4.99 14.94
C THR A 416 -14.68 -4.23 13.77
N VAL A 417 -15.58 -3.29 14.04
CA VAL A 417 -16.17 -2.40 13.03
C VAL A 417 -15.70 -0.97 13.29
N GLY A 418 -15.29 -0.30 12.23
CA GLY A 418 -14.92 1.11 12.30
C GLY A 418 -15.05 1.79 10.95
N VAL A 419 -14.75 3.09 10.91
CA VAL A 419 -14.98 3.93 9.74
C VAL A 419 -13.90 5.00 9.58
N LEU A 420 -13.54 5.27 8.33
CA LEU A 420 -12.90 6.52 7.90
C LEU A 420 -13.82 7.23 6.94
N ALA A 421 -14.08 8.51 7.18
CA ALA A 421 -14.89 9.34 6.32
C ALA A 421 -14.12 10.60 5.94
N SER A 422 -14.22 10.99 4.68
CA SER A 422 -13.57 12.18 4.16
C SER A 422 -14.44 12.95 3.19
N ALA A 423 -14.14 14.23 3.02
CA ALA A 423 -14.75 15.10 2.03
C ALA A 423 -13.69 15.84 1.21
N HIS A 424 -14.13 16.28 0.04
CA HIS A 424 -13.36 17.12 -0.86
C HIS A 424 -14.07 18.44 -1.12
N ARG A 425 -13.30 19.53 -1.05
CA ARG A 425 -13.75 20.85 -1.51
C ARG A 425 -13.31 21.10 -2.95
N PRO A 426 -14.23 21.44 -3.86
CA PRO A 426 -13.91 21.61 -5.27
C PRO A 426 -12.92 22.76 -5.49
N THR A 427 -12.00 22.56 -6.44
CA THR A 427 -10.91 23.50 -6.75
C THR A 427 -10.99 24.13 -8.15
N GLY A 428 -12.00 23.75 -8.96
CA GLY A 428 -12.21 24.26 -10.32
C GLY A 428 -13.36 23.54 -11.05
N PRO A 429 -13.59 23.83 -12.35
CA PRO A 429 -14.75 23.32 -13.11
C PRO A 429 -14.68 21.83 -13.48
N ALA A 430 -13.48 21.25 -13.54
CA ALA A 430 -13.26 19.81 -13.74
C ALA A 430 -13.36 18.99 -12.44
N ASP A 431 -13.79 19.63 -11.36
CA ASP A 431 -13.79 19.11 -10.01
C ASP A 431 -15.13 19.45 -9.34
N ALA A 432 -15.54 18.65 -8.36
CA ALA A 432 -16.83 18.80 -7.69
C ALA A 432 -16.75 18.27 -6.27
N TRP A 433 -17.72 18.63 -5.43
CA TRP A 433 -17.80 18.10 -4.07
C TRP A 433 -17.89 16.58 -4.06
N ARG A 434 -17.19 15.94 -3.13
CA ARG A 434 -17.19 14.49 -2.93
C ARG A 434 -17.16 14.16 -1.45
N ALA A 435 -17.70 13.00 -1.10
CA ALA A 435 -17.48 12.36 0.19
C ALA A 435 -17.22 10.86 0.01
N THR A 436 -16.24 10.34 0.75
CA THR A 436 -15.89 8.93 0.76
C THR A 436 -16.02 8.40 2.17
N VAL A 437 -16.84 7.38 2.36
CA VAL A 437 -17.02 6.66 3.63
C VAL A 437 -16.52 5.23 3.45
N LEU A 438 -15.44 4.87 4.14
CA LEU A 438 -14.85 3.53 4.12
C LEU A 438 -15.07 2.86 5.49
N VAL A 439 -15.93 1.86 5.51
CA VAL A 439 -16.23 1.01 6.67
C VAL A 439 -15.43 -0.28 6.57
N TYR A 440 -14.81 -0.69 7.67
CA TYR A 440 -14.18 -2.00 7.78
C TYR A 440 -14.92 -2.88 8.78
N ALA A 441 -14.91 -4.18 8.54
CA ALA A 441 -15.20 -5.22 9.51
C ALA A 441 -13.98 -6.17 9.57
N SER A 442 -13.22 -6.15 10.67
CA SER A 442 -11.97 -6.90 10.84
C SER A 442 -11.72 -7.29 12.30
N ASP A 443 -11.57 -8.60 12.53
CA ASP A 443 -11.10 -9.20 13.78
C ASP A 443 -9.61 -9.57 13.67
N ASP A 444 -8.83 -8.60 13.18
CA ASP A 444 -7.40 -8.71 12.93
C ASP A 444 -7.07 -9.88 12.00
N THR A 445 -6.33 -10.87 12.50
CA THR A 445 -5.89 -12.05 11.72
C THR A 445 -6.95 -13.15 11.64
N ARG A 446 -8.11 -12.99 12.30
CA ARG A 446 -9.18 -13.99 12.33
C ARG A 446 -10.29 -13.64 11.34
N ALA A 447 -10.68 -14.63 10.56
CA ALA A 447 -11.87 -14.60 9.71
C ALA A 447 -12.99 -15.46 10.31
N HIS A 448 -14.24 -15.03 10.13
CA HIS A 448 -15.42 -15.67 10.68
C HIS A 448 -16.43 -15.91 9.55
N ALA A 449 -16.24 -16.99 8.79
CA ALA A 449 -17.01 -17.27 7.57
C ALA A 449 -18.55 -17.36 7.77
N ASN A 450 -18.99 -17.70 8.99
CA ASN A 450 -20.41 -17.84 9.33
C ASN A 450 -20.97 -16.65 10.11
N ARG A 451 -20.20 -15.56 10.26
CA ARG A 451 -20.64 -14.35 10.95
C ARG A 451 -20.90 -13.24 9.95
N SER A 452 -22.12 -12.71 10.01
CA SER A 452 -22.49 -11.43 9.41
C SER A 452 -22.66 -10.40 10.50
N VAL A 453 -22.24 -9.18 10.23
CA VAL A 453 -22.38 -8.03 11.11
C VAL A 453 -23.48 -7.13 10.54
N PRO A 454 -24.64 -7.04 11.20
CA PRO A 454 -25.69 -6.12 10.79
C PRO A 454 -25.21 -4.68 10.97
N LEU A 455 -25.28 -3.89 9.89
CA LEU A 455 -24.84 -2.49 9.87
C LEU A 455 -26.02 -1.59 9.48
N ILE A 456 -26.10 -0.40 10.08
CA ILE A 456 -26.90 0.72 9.58
C ILE A 456 -25.94 1.89 9.36
N LEU A 457 -25.69 2.23 8.10
CA LEU A 457 -24.91 3.41 7.71
C LEU A 457 -25.87 4.58 7.42
N SER A 458 -25.73 5.68 8.16
CA SER A 458 -26.50 6.91 7.98
C SER A 458 -25.57 8.08 7.65
N LEU A 459 -25.50 8.43 6.38
CA LEU A 459 -24.82 9.63 5.88
C LEU A 459 -25.83 10.78 5.76
N HIS A 460 -25.52 11.91 6.36
CA HIS A 460 -26.36 13.12 6.35
C HIS A 460 -25.48 14.37 6.21
N GLY A 461 -26.10 15.55 6.09
CA GLY A 461 -25.36 16.81 5.93
C GLY A 461 -24.69 16.93 4.56
N VAL A 462 -25.12 16.15 3.56
CA VAL A 462 -24.57 16.23 2.20
C VAL A 462 -25.00 17.56 1.57
N PRO A 463 -24.05 18.42 1.16
CA PRO A 463 -24.39 19.71 0.57
C PRO A 463 -25.11 19.50 -0.78
N PRO A 464 -26.05 20.39 -1.15
CA PRO A 464 -26.68 20.31 -2.46
C PRO A 464 -25.64 20.48 -3.57
N GLY A 465 -25.77 19.68 -4.62
CA GLY A 465 -24.84 19.69 -5.75
C GLY A 465 -25.48 19.13 -7.01
N PRO A 466 -24.96 19.51 -8.20
CA PRO A 466 -25.50 19.04 -9.46
C PRO A 466 -25.34 17.53 -9.59
N GLY A 467 -26.43 16.84 -9.97
CA GLY A 467 -26.38 15.42 -10.33
C GLY A 467 -25.74 14.50 -9.29
N LEU A 468 -25.97 14.76 -7.99
CA LEU A 468 -25.43 13.94 -6.91
C LEU A 468 -25.76 12.45 -7.11
N VAL A 469 -24.72 11.62 -7.10
CA VAL A 469 -24.82 10.16 -7.17
C VAL A 469 -23.98 9.53 -6.07
N PHE A 470 -24.28 8.28 -5.74
CA PHE A 470 -23.41 7.46 -4.92
C PHE A 470 -23.13 6.09 -5.56
N VAL A 471 -21.95 5.56 -5.26
CA VAL A 471 -21.48 4.22 -5.64
C VAL A 471 -21.12 3.45 -4.38
N GLN A 472 -21.40 2.15 -4.39
CA GLN A 472 -20.97 1.23 -3.34
C GLN A 472 -19.92 0.29 -3.92
N LEU A 473 -18.74 0.23 -3.29
CA LEU A 473 -17.70 -0.75 -3.56
C LEU A 473 -17.56 -1.66 -2.35
N TYR A 474 -17.53 -2.97 -2.59
CA TYR A 474 -17.61 -3.94 -1.52
C TYR A 474 -16.64 -5.11 -1.74
N MET A 475 -15.97 -5.54 -0.68
CA MET A 475 -15.01 -6.65 -0.71
C MET A 475 -15.25 -7.59 0.48
N ASP A 476 -15.25 -8.90 0.21
CA ASP A 476 -15.16 -9.95 1.21
C ASP A 476 -14.45 -11.19 0.63
N ASN A 477 -14.25 -12.21 1.45
CA ASN A 477 -13.58 -13.45 1.04
C ASN A 477 -14.39 -14.32 0.05
N SER A 478 -15.69 -14.08 -0.10
CA SER A 478 -16.56 -14.83 -1.01
C SER A 478 -16.54 -14.27 -2.43
N ILE A 479 -16.43 -12.94 -2.58
CA ILE A 479 -16.55 -12.23 -3.86
C ILE A 479 -15.21 -11.74 -4.40
N SER A 480 -14.32 -11.22 -3.54
CA SER A 480 -13.10 -10.52 -3.93
C SER A 480 -11.85 -11.25 -3.41
N SER A 481 -11.76 -12.56 -3.64
CA SER A 481 -10.62 -13.39 -3.23
C SER A 481 -10.10 -14.26 -4.37
N PRO A 482 -9.04 -13.84 -5.07
CA PRO A 482 -8.37 -14.67 -6.08
C PRO A 482 -7.78 -15.97 -5.50
N ASP A 483 -7.33 -15.95 -4.24
CA ASP A 483 -6.93 -17.17 -3.50
C ASP A 483 -8.10 -18.15 -3.37
N GLY A 484 -9.30 -17.66 -3.05
CA GLY A 484 -10.51 -18.48 -3.00
C GLY A 484 -10.80 -19.18 -4.33
N GLU A 485 -10.69 -18.45 -5.46
CA GLU A 485 -10.81 -19.04 -6.80
C GLU A 485 -9.69 -20.04 -7.11
N TRP A 486 -8.43 -19.72 -6.77
CA TRP A 486 -7.29 -20.62 -6.94
C TRP A 486 -7.48 -21.94 -6.20
N ARG A 487 -7.98 -21.88 -4.94
CA ARG A 487 -8.33 -23.06 -4.15
C ARG A 487 -9.47 -23.85 -4.77
N ARG A 488 -10.54 -23.19 -5.23
CA ARG A 488 -11.66 -23.84 -5.94
C ARG A 488 -11.21 -24.57 -7.20
N LEU A 489 -10.18 -24.06 -7.87
CA LEU A 489 -9.56 -24.67 -9.06
C LEU A 489 -8.59 -25.81 -8.75
N GLY A 490 -8.45 -26.22 -7.49
CA GLY A 490 -7.55 -27.31 -7.09
C GLY A 490 -6.10 -26.88 -6.89
N ARG A 491 -5.84 -25.58 -6.63
CA ARG A 491 -4.50 -25.01 -6.37
C ARG A 491 -3.47 -25.33 -7.48
N PRO A 492 -3.78 -25.05 -8.75
CA PRO A 492 -2.85 -25.34 -9.84
C PRO A 492 -1.52 -24.60 -9.63
N VAL A 493 -0.41 -25.33 -9.73
CA VAL A 493 0.96 -24.77 -9.64
C VAL A 493 1.28 -23.94 -10.88
N PHE A 494 0.83 -24.40 -12.06
CA PHE A 494 0.94 -23.70 -13.34
C PHE A 494 -0.45 -23.47 -13.92
N PRO A 495 -1.17 -22.41 -13.49
CA PRO A 495 -2.53 -22.16 -13.94
C PRO A 495 -2.58 -21.88 -15.45
N SER A 496 -3.60 -22.41 -16.14
CA SER A 496 -3.86 -22.09 -17.54
C SER A 496 -4.33 -20.64 -17.72
N ALA A 497 -4.34 -20.13 -18.96
CA ALA A 497 -4.88 -18.80 -19.27
C ALA A 497 -6.34 -18.63 -18.83
N GLN A 498 -7.15 -19.69 -18.95
CA GLN A 498 -8.53 -19.69 -18.47
C GLN A 498 -8.62 -19.65 -16.94
N GLN A 499 -7.79 -20.43 -16.25
CA GLN A 499 -7.71 -20.40 -14.78
C GLN A 499 -7.25 -19.04 -14.26
N LEU A 500 -6.26 -18.42 -14.91
CA LEU A 500 -5.81 -17.06 -14.62
C LEU A 500 -6.93 -16.03 -14.80
N ARG A 501 -7.68 -16.09 -15.92
CA ARG A 501 -8.84 -15.22 -16.12
C ARG A 501 -9.90 -15.37 -15.02
N ARG A 502 -10.17 -16.61 -14.59
CA ARG A 502 -11.11 -16.87 -13.50
C ARG A 502 -10.64 -16.29 -12.17
N MET A 503 -9.36 -16.43 -11.82
CA MET A 503 -8.81 -15.81 -10.61
C MET A 503 -8.82 -14.28 -10.69
N ARG A 504 -8.48 -13.70 -11.86
CA ARG A 504 -8.51 -12.25 -12.09
C ARG A 504 -9.90 -11.64 -11.95
N ALA A 505 -10.94 -12.40 -12.29
CA ALA A 505 -12.32 -11.95 -12.13
C ALA A 505 -12.69 -11.66 -10.66
N ALA A 506 -11.89 -12.08 -9.69
CA ALA A 506 -12.06 -11.82 -8.25
C ALA A 506 -11.08 -10.75 -7.68
N GLU A 507 -10.33 -10.02 -8.52
CA GLU A 507 -9.38 -8.99 -8.06
C GLU A 507 -10.07 -7.68 -7.66
N ASP A 508 -11.13 -7.30 -8.37
CA ASP A 508 -11.87 -6.05 -8.16
C ASP A 508 -12.95 -6.19 -7.08
N PRO A 509 -13.31 -5.09 -6.39
CA PRO A 509 -14.47 -5.07 -5.51
C PRO A 509 -15.76 -5.33 -6.31
N ALA A 510 -16.78 -5.87 -5.65
CA ALA A 510 -18.14 -5.77 -6.15
C ALA A 510 -18.54 -4.29 -6.20
N ALA A 511 -19.09 -3.85 -7.34
CA ALA A 511 -19.48 -2.46 -7.55
C ALA A 511 -20.96 -2.37 -7.89
N VAL A 512 -21.70 -1.56 -7.13
CA VAL A 512 -23.06 -1.14 -7.48
C VAL A 512 -22.96 0.06 -8.41
N ARG A 513 -23.68 0.03 -9.55
CA ARG A 513 -23.71 1.14 -10.51
C ARG A 513 -24.12 2.45 -9.82
N PRO A 514 -23.70 3.62 -10.35
CA PRO A 514 -24.08 4.91 -9.77
C PRO A 514 -25.59 5.05 -9.62
N LEU A 515 -26.04 5.37 -8.40
CA LEU A 515 -27.43 5.62 -8.06
C LEU A 515 -27.62 7.10 -7.71
N PRO A 516 -28.74 7.74 -8.10
CA PRO A 516 -29.05 9.09 -7.65
C PRO A 516 -29.06 9.18 -6.12
N PHE A 517 -28.47 10.24 -5.57
CA PHE A 517 -28.50 10.49 -4.14
C PHE A 517 -29.93 10.91 -3.70
N PRO A 518 -30.44 10.44 -2.54
CA PRO A 518 -31.79 10.76 -2.12
C PRO A 518 -32.06 12.28 -1.99
N PRO A 519 -33.21 12.79 -2.47
CA PRO A 519 -33.56 14.22 -2.39
C PRO A 519 -33.65 14.77 -0.96
N SER A 520 -33.79 13.90 0.04
CA SER A 520 -33.81 14.24 1.46
C SER A 520 -32.47 14.77 1.99
N GLY A 521 -31.37 14.68 1.21
CA GLY A 521 -30.02 15.01 1.68
C GLY A 521 -29.45 13.98 2.66
N ARG A 522 -30.11 12.82 2.79
CA ARG A 522 -29.72 11.73 3.69
C ARG A 522 -29.73 10.39 2.97
N LEU A 523 -28.66 9.63 3.13
CA LEU A 523 -28.53 8.25 2.65
C LEU A 523 -28.48 7.31 3.85
N THR A 524 -29.39 6.34 3.88
CA THR A 524 -29.39 5.25 4.86
C THR A 524 -29.22 3.93 4.12
N LEU A 525 -28.20 3.15 4.47
CA LEU A 525 -27.96 1.80 3.96
C LEU A 525 -27.95 0.83 5.13
N SER A 526 -28.52 -0.37 4.95
CA SER A 526 -28.53 -1.41 5.97
C SER A 526 -27.91 -2.72 5.47
N PRO A 527 -26.60 -2.74 5.16
CA PRO A 527 -25.94 -3.95 4.67
C PRO A 527 -25.66 -4.93 5.80
N GLU A 528 -25.56 -6.20 5.42
CA GLU A 528 -25.05 -7.30 6.24
C GLU A 528 -23.59 -7.54 5.86
N LEU A 529 -22.66 -7.27 6.76
CA LEU A 529 -21.21 -7.32 6.50
C LEU A 529 -20.59 -8.62 7.02
N PRO A 530 -20.15 -9.55 6.16
CA PRO A 530 -19.25 -10.64 6.52
C PRO A 530 -17.99 -10.15 7.23
N LEU A 531 -17.41 -11.02 8.04
CA LEU A 531 -16.17 -10.74 8.77
C LEU A 531 -15.06 -11.65 8.26
N PRO A 532 -14.12 -11.17 7.43
CA PRO A 532 -13.80 -9.78 7.13
C PRO A 532 -14.55 -9.19 5.93
N SER A 533 -14.71 -7.87 5.92
CA SER A 533 -15.16 -7.12 4.74
C SER A 533 -14.74 -5.65 4.76
N LEU A 534 -14.81 -5.04 3.58
CA LEU A 534 -14.68 -3.59 3.37
C LEU A 534 -15.89 -3.10 2.57
N LEU A 535 -16.50 -2.00 3.01
CA LEU A 535 -17.55 -1.29 2.30
C LEU A 535 -17.14 0.17 2.12
N LEU A 536 -17.06 0.61 0.88
CA LEU A 536 -16.84 2.00 0.53
C LEU A 536 -18.10 2.59 -0.12
N VAL A 537 -18.58 3.71 0.42
CA VAL A 537 -19.63 4.52 -0.19
C VAL A 537 -18.99 5.81 -0.68
N HIS A 538 -19.02 6.03 -2.00
CA HIS A 538 -18.46 7.21 -2.64
C HIS A 538 -19.60 8.06 -3.18
N VAL A 539 -19.78 9.25 -2.62
CA VAL A 539 -20.78 10.23 -3.05
C VAL A 539 -20.08 11.32 -3.83
N CYS A 540 -20.59 11.62 -5.02
CA CYS A 540 -20.03 12.65 -5.88
C CYS A 540 -21.11 13.57 -6.43
N ALA A 541 -20.84 14.88 -6.38
CA ALA A 541 -21.49 15.85 -7.25
C ALA A 541 -20.84 15.78 -8.64
N ARG A 542 -21.61 16.14 -9.68
CA ARG A 542 -21.18 16.12 -11.08
C ARG A 542 -20.25 17.30 -11.40
N PRO A 543 -18.98 17.06 -11.77
CA PRO A 543 -18.13 18.13 -12.31
C PRO A 543 -18.70 18.67 -13.62
N GLU A 544 -18.47 19.94 -13.93
CA GLU A 544 -18.94 20.56 -15.18
C GLU A 544 -18.30 19.87 -16.39
N ALA A 545 -16.98 19.70 -16.35
CA ALA A 545 -16.23 19.02 -17.40
C ALA A 545 -16.23 17.48 -17.25
N PRO A 546 -16.11 16.71 -18.35
CA PRO A 546 -15.83 15.28 -18.29
C PRO A 546 -14.40 15.00 -17.78
N PRO A 547 -14.04 13.73 -17.51
CA PRO A 547 -12.68 13.35 -17.14
C PRO A 547 -11.62 13.80 -18.14
N GLY A 548 -10.42 14.09 -17.62
CA GLY A 548 -9.25 14.37 -18.46
C GLY A 548 -8.68 13.13 -19.14
N GLN A 549 -7.59 13.32 -19.87
CA GLN A 549 -6.97 12.28 -20.70
C GLN A 549 -6.11 11.31 -19.88
N VAL A 550 -6.21 10.01 -20.17
CA VAL A 550 -5.27 8.99 -19.70
C VAL A 550 -3.90 9.18 -20.36
N SER A 551 -2.81 9.11 -19.58
CA SER A 551 -1.44 9.27 -20.10
C SER A 551 -0.60 8.01 -19.89
N ARG A 552 0.59 7.97 -20.51
CA ARG A 552 1.63 6.93 -20.28
C ARG A 552 1.15 5.49 -20.47
N LEU A 553 0.20 5.25 -21.38
CA LEU A 553 -0.20 3.90 -21.75
C LEU A 553 1.03 3.14 -22.25
N ARG A 554 1.23 1.92 -21.78
CA ARG A 554 2.26 0.97 -22.20
C ARG A 554 1.68 -0.44 -22.26
N ALA A 555 2.23 -1.27 -23.14
CA ALA A 555 1.90 -2.68 -23.26
C ALA A 555 3.14 -3.52 -22.93
N LEU A 556 3.06 -4.32 -21.87
CA LEU A 556 4.13 -5.17 -21.36
C LEU A 556 3.84 -6.63 -21.71
N PRO A 557 4.71 -7.33 -22.45
CA PRO A 557 4.48 -8.71 -22.87
C PRO A 557 4.48 -9.67 -21.68
N LEU A 558 3.48 -10.55 -21.54
CA LEU A 558 3.48 -11.58 -20.50
C LEU A 558 3.92 -12.92 -21.06
N THR A 559 3.23 -13.38 -22.10
CA THR A 559 3.53 -14.61 -22.85
C THR A 559 2.77 -14.54 -24.17
N ARG A 560 2.90 -15.56 -25.02
CA ARG A 560 2.14 -15.62 -26.28
C ARG A 560 0.64 -15.47 -26.02
N GLY A 561 0.00 -14.56 -26.74
CA GLY A 561 -1.41 -14.22 -26.64
C GLY A 561 -1.79 -13.41 -25.39
N GLN A 562 -0.82 -12.90 -24.61
CA GLN A 562 -1.11 -12.19 -23.36
C GLN A 562 -0.17 -11.01 -23.13
N LEU A 563 -0.75 -9.87 -22.73
CA LEU A 563 0.00 -8.68 -22.33
C LEU A 563 -0.67 -7.96 -21.17
N LEU A 564 0.12 -7.12 -20.50
CA LEU A 564 -0.32 -6.23 -19.45
C LEU A 564 -0.35 -4.80 -19.99
N LEU A 565 -1.52 -4.17 -19.99
CA LEU A 565 -1.66 -2.74 -20.21
C LEU A 565 -1.51 -2.01 -18.87
N VAL A 566 -0.71 -0.95 -18.85
CA VAL A 566 -0.56 -0.06 -17.68
C VAL A 566 -0.59 1.38 -18.15
N TRP A 567 -1.19 2.28 -17.38
CA TRP A 567 -1.32 3.70 -17.71
C TRP A 567 -1.25 4.57 -16.46
N SER A 568 -1.32 5.89 -16.65
CA SER A 568 -1.38 6.87 -15.56
C SER A 568 -2.68 7.67 -15.62
N ASP A 569 -3.18 7.99 -14.43
CA ASP A 569 -4.34 8.85 -14.19
C ASP A 569 -3.95 10.29 -13.77
N GLU A 570 -2.66 10.66 -13.88
CA GLU A 570 -2.13 11.97 -13.43
C GLU A 570 -2.84 13.20 -14.05
N ARG A 571 -3.52 13.02 -15.19
CA ARG A 571 -4.26 14.07 -15.92
C ARG A 571 -5.78 13.83 -15.97
N VAL A 572 -6.29 12.78 -15.33
CA VAL A 572 -7.72 12.43 -15.37
C VAL A 572 -8.57 13.38 -14.51
N GLY A 573 -8.00 13.90 -13.43
CA GLY A 573 -8.65 14.89 -12.56
C GLY A 573 -9.52 14.25 -11.49
N SER A 574 -10.85 14.27 -11.67
CA SER A 574 -11.79 13.77 -10.67
C SER A 574 -11.61 12.28 -10.35
N LYS A 575 -11.89 11.91 -9.10
CA LYS A 575 -11.90 10.53 -8.60
C LYS A 575 -13.24 9.80 -8.85
N CYS A 576 -14.26 10.51 -9.35
CA CYS A 576 -15.62 9.97 -9.57
C CYS A 576 -15.69 9.11 -10.85
N LEU A 577 -14.84 8.09 -10.92
CA LEU A 577 -14.62 7.24 -12.08
C LEU A 577 -15.31 5.90 -11.91
N TRP A 578 -16.09 5.51 -12.92
CA TRP A 578 -16.72 4.19 -12.99
C TRP A 578 -15.75 3.13 -13.52
N ASP A 579 -15.05 3.45 -14.61
CA ASP A 579 -14.20 2.50 -15.31
C ASP A 579 -13.18 3.21 -16.23
N TYR A 580 -12.19 2.44 -16.69
CA TYR A 580 -11.36 2.79 -17.84
C TYR A 580 -11.77 1.99 -19.07
N GLU A 581 -12.43 2.62 -20.04
CA GLU A 581 -12.75 1.95 -21.29
C GLU A 581 -11.48 1.67 -22.09
N ILE A 582 -11.24 0.40 -22.37
CA ILE A 582 -10.12 -0.07 -23.20
C ILE A 582 -10.66 -0.44 -24.58
N GLN A 583 -9.99 0.05 -25.62
CA GLN A 583 -10.25 -0.36 -26.99
C GLN A 583 -9.01 -1.00 -27.61
N PHE A 584 -9.25 -2.05 -28.40
CA PHE A 584 -8.25 -2.79 -29.13
C PHE A 584 -8.60 -2.78 -30.62
N CYS A 585 -7.61 -2.48 -31.46
CA CYS A 585 -7.71 -2.56 -32.90
C CYS A 585 -6.67 -3.59 -33.39
N PRO A 586 -7.06 -4.77 -33.89
CA PRO A 586 -6.10 -5.69 -34.51
C PRO A 586 -5.49 -5.03 -35.77
N GLU A 587 -4.37 -5.56 -36.26
CA GLU A 587 -3.73 -5.02 -37.47
C GLU A 587 -4.70 -4.99 -38.66
N GLY A 588 -4.80 -3.83 -39.33
CA GLY A 588 -5.74 -3.62 -40.44
C GLY A 588 -7.22 -3.58 -40.07
N GLY A 589 -7.56 -3.62 -38.77
CA GLY A 589 -8.94 -3.63 -38.27
C GLY A 589 -9.48 -2.26 -37.84
N VAL A 590 -10.57 -2.30 -37.06
CA VAL A 590 -11.17 -1.15 -36.38
C VAL A 590 -11.09 -1.32 -34.87
N TYR A 591 -11.10 -0.22 -34.12
CA TYR A 591 -11.16 -0.27 -32.66
C TYR A 591 -12.48 -0.87 -32.17
N THR A 592 -12.38 -1.91 -31.36
CA THR A 592 -13.50 -2.52 -30.63
C THR A 592 -13.25 -2.41 -29.12
N ARG A 593 -14.34 -2.32 -28.35
CA ARG A 593 -14.27 -2.30 -26.89
C ARG A 593 -13.84 -3.68 -26.38
N VAL A 594 -12.95 -3.70 -25.39
CA VAL A 594 -12.61 -4.91 -24.63
C VAL A 594 -13.61 -5.06 -23.47
N ASP A 595 -14.41 -6.13 -23.50
CA ASP A 595 -15.38 -6.40 -22.45
C ASP A 595 -14.70 -6.91 -21.18
N ARG A 596 -14.96 -6.24 -20.05
CA ARG A 596 -14.41 -6.58 -18.74
C ARG A 596 -15.29 -6.05 -17.61
N LYS A 597 -15.02 -6.50 -16.38
CA LYS A 597 -15.60 -5.90 -15.17
C LYS A 597 -15.12 -4.44 -15.03
N PRO A 598 -15.96 -3.52 -14.54
CA PRO A 598 -15.56 -2.16 -14.23
C PRO A 598 -14.41 -2.15 -13.22
N SER A 599 -13.40 -1.32 -13.48
CA SER A 599 -12.25 -1.17 -12.57
C SER A 599 -11.61 0.21 -12.75
N THR A 600 -11.24 0.80 -11.62
CA THR A 600 -10.46 2.05 -11.55
C THR A 600 -8.97 1.80 -11.35
N PHE A 601 -8.51 0.55 -11.33
CA PHE A 601 -7.08 0.25 -11.30
C PHE A 601 -6.43 0.61 -12.64
N ASN A 602 -5.24 1.21 -12.59
CA ASN A 602 -4.55 1.72 -13.78
C ASN A 602 -3.76 0.62 -14.52
N LEU A 603 -4.22 -0.63 -14.43
CA LEU A 603 -3.68 -1.76 -15.18
C LEU A 603 -4.77 -2.71 -15.65
N PHE A 604 -4.48 -3.49 -16.68
CA PHE A 604 -5.33 -4.59 -17.12
C PHE A 604 -4.54 -5.65 -17.88
N VAL A 605 -4.73 -6.92 -17.50
CA VAL A 605 -4.15 -8.05 -18.25
C VAL A 605 -5.09 -8.44 -19.39
N PHE A 606 -4.65 -8.21 -20.63
CA PHE A 606 -5.37 -8.61 -21.84
C PHE A 606 -4.95 -10.04 -22.22
N SER A 607 -5.90 -10.98 -22.09
CA SER A 607 -5.72 -12.41 -22.34
C SER A 607 -6.95 -12.96 -23.10
N PRO A 608 -7.13 -12.58 -24.38
CA PRO A 608 -8.32 -12.97 -25.15
C PRO A 608 -8.31 -14.47 -25.46
N ASP A 609 -9.50 -15.08 -25.60
CA ASP A 609 -9.66 -16.49 -26.00
C ASP A 609 -9.00 -16.81 -27.36
N THR A 610 -8.98 -15.82 -28.27
CA THR A 610 -8.37 -15.97 -29.60
C THR A 610 -6.85 -15.91 -29.58
N ALA A 611 -6.22 -15.54 -28.46
CA ALA A 611 -4.80 -15.23 -28.35
C ALA A 611 -4.29 -14.15 -29.32
N VAL A 612 -5.19 -13.37 -29.94
CA VAL A 612 -4.82 -12.27 -30.85
C VAL A 612 -4.59 -10.99 -30.05
N VAL A 613 -3.33 -10.55 -29.98
CA VAL A 613 -2.90 -9.36 -29.23
C VAL A 613 -2.10 -8.35 -30.05
N SER A 614 -1.66 -8.70 -31.26
CA SER A 614 -0.98 -7.75 -32.15
C SER A 614 -1.97 -6.72 -32.69
N GLY A 615 -1.66 -5.43 -32.51
CA GLY A 615 -2.53 -4.34 -32.89
C GLY A 615 -2.25 -3.05 -32.12
N SER A 616 -3.25 -2.19 -32.03
CA SER A 616 -3.17 -0.91 -31.31
C SER A 616 -4.17 -0.84 -30.16
N TYR A 617 -3.73 -0.31 -29.03
CA TYR A 617 -4.51 -0.14 -27.81
C TYR A 617 -4.69 1.34 -27.49
N ARG A 618 -5.86 1.70 -26.96
CA ARG A 618 -6.11 3.02 -26.37
C ARG A 618 -7.06 2.91 -25.18
N VAL A 619 -6.91 3.81 -24.22
CA VAL A 619 -7.66 3.79 -22.96
C VAL A 619 -8.24 5.18 -22.67
N ARG A 620 -9.45 5.26 -22.10
CA ARG A 620 -10.04 6.50 -21.60
C ARG A 620 -10.79 6.28 -20.30
N ALA A 621 -10.82 7.30 -19.44
CA ALA A 621 -11.63 7.29 -18.23
C ALA A 621 -13.13 7.46 -18.56
N VAL A 622 -14.00 6.85 -17.76
CA VAL A 622 -15.45 7.01 -17.82
C VAL A 622 -15.94 7.35 -16.42
N ASP A 623 -16.64 8.48 -16.25
CA ASP A 623 -17.15 8.92 -14.95
C ASP A 623 -18.48 8.24 -14.56
N TYR A 624 -18.96 8.54 -13.34
CA TYR A 624 -20.24 8.03 -12.83
C TYR A 624 -21.48 8.47 -13.62
N TRP A 625 -21.37 9.48 -14.49
CA TRP A 625 -22.45 9.95 -15.37
C TRP A 625 -22.27 9.46 -16.81
N ALA A 626 -21.48 8.39 -17.00
CA ALA A 626 -21.18 7.77 -18.28
C ALA A 626 -20.56 8.74 -19.31
N ARG A 627 -19.88 9.81 -18.85
CA ARG A 627 -19.14 10.72 -19.74
C ARG A 627 -17.73 10.20 -19.95
N PRO A 628 -17.32 9.97 -21.21
CA PRO A 628 -15.96 9.58 -21.52
C PRO A 628 -15.02 10.79 -21.50
N GLY A 629 -13.82 10.61 -20.97
CA GLY A 629 -12.69 11.49 -21.24
C GLY A 629 -12.07 11.24 -22.62
N PRO A 630 -11.08 12.04 -23.04
CA PRO A 630 -10.31 11.78 -24.25
C PRO A 630 -9.54 10.46 -24.16
N PHE A 631 -9.39 9.76 -25.29
CA PHE A 631 -8.50 8.61 -25.38
C PHE A 631 -7.04 9.01 -25.16
N SER A 632 -6.28 8.12 -24.52
CA SER A 632 -4.82 8.17 -24.52
C SER A 632 -4.26 8.18 -25.94
N SER A 633 -3.00 8.61 -26.09
CA SER A 633 -2.24 8.27 -27.30
C SER A 633 -2.26 6.75 -27.49
N PRO A 634 -2.53 6.25 -28.72
CA PRO A 634 -2.51 4.81 -28.97
C PRO A 634 -1.14 4.20 -28.76
N VAL A 635 -1.11 2.96 -28.29
CA VAL A 635 0.12 2.13 -28.21
C VAL A 635 -0.03 0.97 -29.17
N ARG A 636 0.90 0.86 -30.12
CA ARG A 636 1.02 -0.32 -30.97
C ARG A 636 1.82 -1.39 -30.25
N TYR A 637 1.33 -2.62 -30.30
CA TYR A 637 2.02 -3.82 -29.82
C TYR A 637 2.07 -4.82 -30.96
N LEU A 638 3.24 -5.41 -31.17
CA LEU A 638 3.44 -6.49 -32.12
C LEU A 638 4.01 -7.67 -31.33
N GLU A 639 3.26 -8.76 -31.28
CA GLU A 639 3.78 -10.00 -30.71
C GLU A 639 4.86 -10.57 -31.62
N VAL A 640 6.07 -10.69 -31.10
CA VAL A 640 7.17 -11.36 -31.81
C VAL A 640 7.03 -12.86 -31.54
N PRO A 641 6.92 -13.72 -32.58
CA PRO A 641 6.92 -15.16 -32.38
C PRO A 641 8.19 -15.58 -31.65
N ALA A 642 8.06 -16.40 -30.60
CA ALA A 642 9.22 -17.02 -29.99
C ALA A 642 9.91 -17.89 -31.06
N GLY A 643 11.16 -17.58 -31.39
CA GLY A 643 12.01 -18.36 -32.28
C GLY A 643 12.43 -19.70 -31.70
#